data_AF-A0A0V0XWC6-F1
#
_entry.id   AF-A0A0V0XWC6-F1
#
_cell.length_a   1.000
_cell.length_b   1.000
_cell.length_c   1.000
_cell.angle_alpha   90.00
_cell.angle_beta   90.00
_cell.angle_gamma   90.00
#
_symmetry.space_group_name_H-M   'P 1'
#
loop_
_entity.id
_entity.type
_entity.pdbx_description
1 polymer ?
#
loop_
_entity_poly.entity_id
_entity_poly.type
_entity_poly.pdbx_seq_one_letter_code
_entity_poly.pdbx_strand_id
1 'polypeptide(L)'
;MPTMTSSNENTPLSPPANMDFTALLEKAAKECKDRNARQYYRRQLKLLQNFQKDRAHVDSLQNNQASSSEALRSSSTVAAMRLAKVTLFFNLALLVVKLVAAVLSGSFSVVSSVVDSAVDITSGLIIWLTSRAIKRRDLSVYPRGRTRLEPLALILISFIMGSASIQVIGKSVEAIISRNIKPDVQINTIAIMVTTVVVKAILWILCDCFKDANSKVLAQDHRNDCISNSSAILFAYLGDRYWVYLDPIGAILVSLYLLATWIATGFKQVSIISGKAASPWIVSRITKICLDHDERCKHIDTVLVYHFGVRYLVEVHIVLDENITLKEAHDISEPLQRKIEHLPYVERAFVHVDYEFEHRPEDEHKIHYFKQIHTLCIYTIVRFICVLFGLKRQMKYCFYPPDSIPPTMQSPAASNVGKDDVEGRPDNTATQFNDYTIRITFIRKVFLIVTAQLCVVSAVVALFTFNEYVKNHVRQDRTVQLLAFNSYLFSLFYFSSVLAISFNEEVRRRYPVNFVFLGILTISLAIMAGTIASLVRSEAVMIAAAVTCLTCLLVSVLAAYVKFDLTELLFPMFVIGIGLCVYGIVLMIFHASYGISTVAHALYSALIIIFFLMYLAIDIQLIMGNKKYNLSPEEYILAAMLLYVDIIQIFINFLSLFNMEFETN
;
A
#
# COMPACT_ATOMS: atom_id res chain seq x y z
N MET A 1 33.15 -21.72 54.51
CA MET A 1 33.86 -20.50 54.98
C MET A 1 35.36 -20.83 54.96
N PRO A 2 36.15 -20.09 54.17
CA PRO A 2 36.74 -18.85 54.71
C PRO A 2 36.62 -17.62 53.78
N THR A 3 36.33 -16.52 54.46
CA THR A 3 36.68 -15.10 54.31
C THR A 3 37.25 -14.54 53.00
N MET A 4 36.53 -13.53 52.51
CA MET A 4 36.94 -12.46 51.60
C MET A 4 38.17 -11.70 52.09
N THR A 5 39.03 -11.32 51.15
CA THR A 5 39.84 -10.09 51.23
C THR A 5 39.58 -9.28 49.96
N SER A 6 39.02 -8.09 50.14
CA SER A 6 38.79 -7.09 49.11
C SER A 6 40.11 -6.48 48.64
N SER A 7 40.36 -6.47 47.34
CA SER A 7 41.24 -5.49 46.72
C SER A 7 40.52 -4.91 45.50
N ASN A 8 40.16 -3.64 45.63
CA ASN A 8 39.73 -2.76 44.56
C ASN A 8 40.64 -2.87 43.34
N GLU A 9 40.06 -3.13 42.17
CA GLU A 9 40.57 -2.68 40.87
C GLU A 9 39.44 -2.75 39.84
N ASN A 10 38.47 -1.84 39.95
CA ASN A 10 37.57 -1.48 38.86
C ASN A 10 38.26 -0.41 38.00
N THR A 11 39.35 -0.79 37.33
CA THR A 11 39.91 -0.03 36.21
C THR A 11 39.22 -0.57 34.95
N PRO A 12 38.52 0.24 34.14
CA PRO A 12 38.08 -0.22 32.84
C PRO A 12 39.34 -0.61 32.06
N LEU A 13 39.46 -1.88 31.65
CA LEU A 13 40.51 -2.32 30.73
C LEU A 13 40.32 -1.55 29.42
N SER A 14 40.93 -0.36 29.32
CA SER A 14 41.19 0.27 28.04
C SER A 14 42.18 -0.63 27.30
N PRO A 15 41.82 -1.19 26.12
CA PRO A 15 42.76 -2.03 25.38
C PRO A 15 43.99 -1.20 24.98
N PRO A 16 45.19 -1.82 24.91
CA PRO A 16 46.42 -1.13 24.58
C PRO A 16 46.31 -0.47 23.20
N ALA A 17 46.76 0.79 23.10
CA ALA A 17 46.55 1.70 21.97
C ALA A 17 47.12 1.26 20.60
N ASN A 18 47.78 0.10 20.50
CA ASN A 18 48.43 -0.43 19.30
C ASN A 18 47.94 -1.83 18.86
N MET A 19 46.80 -2.32 19.38
CA MET A 19 46.26 -3.63 18.99
C MET A 19 45.32 -3.50 17.78
N ASP A 20 45.73 -4.05 16.63
CA ASP A 20 44.85 -4.17 15.47
C ASP A 20 43.77 -5.25 15.70
N PHE A 21 42.64 -4.81 16.27
CA PHE A 21 41.46 -5.64 16.49
C PHE A 21 40.97 -6.36 15.23
N THR A 22 41.22 -5.79 14.05
CA THR A 22 40.85 -6.37 12.76
C THR A 22 41.62 -7.67 12.52
N ALA A 23 42.95 -7.62 12.70
CA ALA A 23 43.84 -8.76 12.53
C ALA A 23 43.54 -9.88 13.56
N LEU A 24 43.18 -9.51 14.78
CA LEU A 24 42.82 -10.47 15.84
C LEU A 24 41.51 -11.18 15.56
N LEU A 25 40.47 -10.45 15.14
CA LEU A 25 39.20 -11.04 14.75
C LEU A 25 39.34 -11.93 13.52
N GLU A 26 40.20 -11.56 12.57
CA GLU A 26 40.49 -12.36 11.39
C GLU A 26 41.21 -13.67 11.76
N LYS A 27 42.20 -13.58 12.68
CA LYS A 27 42.90 -14.75 13.21
C LYS A 27 41.95 -15.67 13.98
N ALA A 28 41.13 -15.12 14.88
CA ALA A 28 40.10 -15.86 15.61
C ALA A 28 39.08 -16.53 14.67
N ALA A 29 38.65 -15.86 13.59
CA ALA A 29 37.75 -16.45 12.59
C ALA A 29 38.39 -17.60 11.79
N LYS A 30 39.71 -17.57 11.55
CA LYS A 30 40.43 -18.64 10.85
C LYS A 30 40.71 -19.84 11.76
N GLU A 31 41.07 -19.59 13.01
CA GLU A 31 41.47 -20.63 13.99
C GLU A 31 40.28 -21.30 14.67
N CYS A 32 39.11 -20.65 14.75
CA CYS A 32 37.96 -21.20 15.43
C CYS A 32 37.35 -22.40 14.68
N LYS A 33 37.27 -23.55 15.35
CA LYS A 33 36.72 -24.81 14.82
C LYS A 33 35.17 -24.86 14.83
N ASP A 34 34.53 -24.19 15.79
CA ASP A 34 33.06 -24.15 15.88
C ASP A 34 32.46 -23.22 14.80
N ARG A 35 31.41 -23.71 14.13
CA ARG A 35 30.73 -23.00 13.03
C ARG A 35 30.03 -21.74 13.53
N ASN A 36 29.42 -21.79 14.71
CA ASN A 36 28.66 -20.67 15.27
C ASN A 36 29.60 -19.56 15.74
N ALA A 37 30.66 -19.91 16.48
CA ALA A 37 31.70 -18.96 16.88
C ALA A 37 32.45 -18.35 15.68
N ARG A 38 32.78 -19.14 14.64
CA ARG A 38 33.36 -18.61 13.39
C ARG A 38 32.43 -17.61 12.70
N GLN A 39 31.13 -17.92 12.64
CA GLN A 39 30.14 -17.00 12.05
C GLN A 39 30.02 -15.72 12.87
N TYR A 40 30.12 -15.79 14.19
CA TYR A 40 30.17 -14.62 15.07
C TYR A 40 31.38 -13.74 14.77
N TYR A 41 32.61 -14.28 14.74
CA TYR A 41 33.82 -13.49 14.42
C TYR A 41 33.75 -12.86 13.04
N ARG A 42 33.24 -13.58 12.03
CA ARG A 42 33.02 -13.01 10.68
C ARG A 42 32.00 -11.87 10.68
N ARG A 43 30.94 -11.96 11.49
CA ARG A 43 29.96 -10.86 11.65
C ARG A 43 30.60 -9.65 12.31
N GLN A 44 31.39 -9.85 13.35
CA GLN A 44 32.10 -8.76 14.04
C GLN A 44 33.13 -8.08 13.13
N LEU A 45 33.91 -8.86 12.38
CA LEU A 45 34.85 -8.32 11.39
C LEU A 45 34.14 -7.47 10.33
N LYS A 46 33.00 -7.95 9.81
CA LYS A 46 32.20 -7.21 8.83
C LYS A 46 31.62 -5.93 9.41
N LEU A 47 31.21 -5.95 10.68
CA LEU A 47 30.71 -4.77 11.38
C LEU A 47 31.83 -3.72 11.56
N LEU A 48 33.01 -4.15 12.00
CA LEU A 48 34.19 -3.30 12.14
C LEU A 48 34.62 -2.65 10.81
N GLN A 49 34.63 -3.44 9.72
CA GLN A 49 34.90 -2.92 8.38
C GLN A 49 33.87 -1.87 7.93
N ASN A 50 32.59 -2.05 8.31
CA ASN A 50 31.56 -1.07 8.02
C ASN A 50 31.76 0.21 8.83
N PHE A 51 32.16 0.13 10.11
CA PHE A 51 32.49 1.31 10.91
C PHE A 51 33.67 2.08 10.31
N GLN A 52 34.73 1.40 9.90
CA GLN A 52 35.89 2.02 9.24
C GLN A 52 35.48 2.72 7.93
N LYS A 53 34.60 2.09 7.14
CA LYS A 53 34.06 2.70 5.91
C LYS A 53 33.21 3.93 6.19
N ASP A 54 32.35 3.90 7.20
CA ASP A 54 31.53 5.05 7.57
C ASP A 54 32.40 6.20 8.07
N ARG A 55 33.39 5.89 8.91
CA ARG A 55 34.35 6.87 9.41
C ARG A 55 35.15 7.50 8.27
N ALA A 56 35.74 6.68 7.38
CA ALA A 56 36.46 7.17 6.21
C ALA A 56 35.56 8.03 5.29
N HIS A 57 34.27 7.67 5.16
CA HIS A 57 33.32 8.46 4.39
C HIS A 57 33.04 9.82 5.03
N VAL A 58 32.78 9.85 6.34
CA VAL A 58 32.57 11.07 7.12
C VAL A 58 33.81 11.98 7.09
N ASP A 59 35.00 11.41 7.35
CA ASP A 59 36.27 12.14 7.39
C ASP A 59 36.62 12.72 6.00
N SER A 60 36.32 11.98 4.92
CA SER A 60 36.54 12.46 3.54
C SER A 60 35.67 13.67 3.17
N LEU A 61 34.51 13.83 3.83
CA LEU A 61 33.60 14.95 3.61
C LEU A 61 34.00 16.18 4.43
N GLN A 62 34.59 16.00 5.62
CA GLN A 62 35.12 17.09 6.45
C GLN A 62 36.38 17.74 5.87
N ASN A 63 37.24 16.98 5.18
CA ASN A 63 38.49 17.48 4.58
C ASN A 63 38.33 18.21 3.22
N ASN A 64 37.11 18.53 2.78
CA ASN A 64 36.75 19.26 1.55
C ASN A 64 37.15 18.63 0.20
N GLN A 65 36.22 17.85 -0.39
CA GLN A 65 36.01 17.69 -1.85
C GLN A 65 34.50 17.52 -2.17
N ALA A 66 33.67 18.51 -1.82
CA ALA A 66 32.25 18.52 -2.21
C ALA A 66 32.07 18.60 -3.74
N SER A 67 32.94 19.33 -4.44
CA SER A 67 32.88 19.55 -5.89
C SER A 67 33.26 18.32 -6.73
N SER A 68 34.25 17.52 -6.32
CA SER A 68 34.65 16.30 -7.04
C SER A 68 33.63 15.15 -6.86
N SER A 69 33.07 15.05 -5.65
CA SER A 69 32.06 14.04 -5.29
C SER A 69 30.70 14.31 -5.96
N GLU A 70 30.29 15.57 -6.09
CA GLU A 70 29.09 15.97 -6.85
C GLU A 70 29.25 15.75 -8.36
N ALA A 71 30.43 15.99 -8.93
CA ALA A 71 30.71 15.72 -10.35
C ALA A 71 30.71 14.21 -10.67
N LEU A 72 31.26 13.37 -9.78
CA LEU A 72 31.19 11.91 -9.90
C LEU A 72 29.75 11.38 -9.70
N ARG A 73 28.97 11.96 -8.78
CA ARG A 73 27.53 11.64 -8.59
C ARG A 73 26.67 12.11 -9.76
N SER A 74 26.97 13.25 -10.39
CA SER A 74 26.24 13.73 -11.57
C SER A 74 26.54 12.87 -12.80
N SER A 75 27.79 12.44 -12.99
CA SER A 75 28.18 11.55 -14.10
C SER A 75 27.56 10.15 -13.98
N SER A 76 27.59 9.54 -12.79
CA SER A 76 26.95 8.24 -12.50
C SER A 76 25.42 8.30 -12.63
N THR A 77 24.78 9.38 -12.18
CA THR A 77 23.32 9.55 -12.37
C THR A 77 22.94 9.76 -13.84
N VAL A 78 23.77 10.43 -14.66
CA VAL A 78 23.55 10.54 -16.11
C VAL A 78 23.72 9.19 -16.81
N ALA A 79 24.72 8.39 -16.44
CA ALA A 79 24.91 7.04 -16.95
C ALA A 79 23.74 6.11 -16.57
N ALA A 80 23.31 6.14 -15.31
CA ALA A 80 22.15 5.37 -14.83
C ALA A 80 20.84 5.80 -15.53
N MET A 81 20.66 7.09 -15.81
CA MET A 81 19.52 7.58 -16.58
C MET A 81 19.56 7.16 -18.05
N ARG A 82 20.74 7.08 -18.67
CA ARG A 82 20.89 6.55 -20.04
C ARG A 82 20.61 5.05 -20.06
N LEU A 83 21.13 4.30 -19.09
CA LEU A 83 20.87 2.87 -18.93
C LEU A 83 19.38 2.58 -18.78
N ALA A 84 18.67 3.31 -17.92
CA ALA A 84 17.22 3.14 -17.72
C ALA A 84 16.39 3.43 -18.99
N LYS A 85 16.84 4.33 -19.87
CA LYS A 85 16.19 4.57 -21.17
C LYS A 85 16.45 3.44 -22.16
N VAL A 86 17.68 2.91 -22.15
CA VAL A 86 18.08 1.78 -22.99
C VAL A 86 17.32 0.51 -22.59
N THR A 87 17.23 0.20 -21.29
CA THR A 87 16.44 -0.94 -20.79
C THR A 87 14.96 -0.80 -21.13
N LEU A 88 14.39 0.40 -21.05
CA LEU A 88 13.00 0.66 -21.44
C LEU A 88 12.77 0.42 -22.95
N PHE A 89 13.69 0.88 -23.80
CA PHE A 89 13.61 0.66 -25.25
C PHE A 89 13.65 -0.84 -25.59
N PHE A 90 14.60 -1.58 -24.99
CA PHE A 90 14.69 -3.03 -25.21
C PHE A 90 13.49 -3.78 -24.64
N ASN A 91 12.98 -3.42 -23.46
CA ASN A 91 11.75 -4.02 -22.92
C ASN A 91 10.55 -3.80 -23.86
N LEU A 92 10.41 -2.61 -24.47
CA LEU A 92 9.37 -2.33 -25.46
C LEU A 92 9.52 -3.17 -26.73
N ALA A 93 10.75 -3.25 -27.28
CA ALA A 93 11.03 -4.08 -28.45
C ALA A 93 10.75 -5.56 -28.18
N LEU A 94 11.13 -6.06 -26.99
CA LEU A 94 10.90 -7.43 -26.57
C LEU A 94 9.41 -7.76 -26.42
N LEU A 95 8.58 -6.83 -25.94
CA LEU A 95 7.13 -7.05 -25.87
C LEU A 95 6.54 -7.31 -27.26
N VAL A 96 6.88 -6.49 -28.26
CA VAL A 96 6.38 -6.65 -29.63
C VAL A 96 6.78 -8.01 -30.19
N VAL A 97 8.05 -8.38 -30.00
CA VAL A 97 8.60 -9.67 -30.45
C VAL A 97 7.90 -10.85 -29.78
N LYS A 98 7.66 -10.80 -28.46
CA LYS A 98 6.93 -11.85 -27.74
C LYS A 98 5.46 -11.92 -28.13
N LEU A 99 4.81 -10.78 -28.37
CA LEU A 99 3.41 -10.73 -28.81
C LEU A 99 3.23 -11.45 -30.15
N VAL A 100 4.14 -11.21 -31.10
CA VAL A 100 4.14 -11.93 -32.38
C VAL A 100 4.34 -13.43 -32.15
N ALA A 101 5.28 -13.83 -31.29
CA ALA A 101 5.50 -15.24 -30.96
C ALA A 101 4.27 -15.90 -30.29
N ALA A 102 3.56 -15.20 -29.41
CA ALA A 102 2.37 -15.72 -28.75
C ALA A 102 1.21 -15.93 -29.72
N VAL A 103 0.95 -14.96 -30.61
CA VAL A 103 -0.10 -15.07 -31.63
C VAL A 103 0.19 -16.20 -32.61
N LEU A 104 1.45 -16.38 -33.00
CA LEU A 104 1.85 -17.44 -33.93
C LEU A 104 1.82 -18.85 -33.31
N SER A 105 2.11 -18.98 -32.01
CA SER A 105 2.25 -20.29 -31.35
C SER A 105 0.98 -20.82 -30.69
N GLY A 106 0.08 -19.93 -30.26
CA GLY A 106 -1.10 -20.32 -29.47
C GLY A 106 -0.79 -20.99 -28.12
N SER A 107 0.47 -21.00 -27.67
CA SER A 107 0.90 -21.60 -26.40
C SER A 107 0.55 -20.71 -25.21
N PHE A 108 -0.02 -21.30 -24.16
CA PHE A 108 -0.40 -20.57 -22.94
C PHE A 108 0.82 -20.15 -22.13
N SER A 109 1.90 -20.94 -22.16
CA SER A 109 3.17 -20.60 -21.52
C SER A 109 3.84 -19.39 -22.21
N VAL A 110 3.77 -19.31 -23.54
CA VAL A 110 4.26 -18.14 -24.29
C VAL A 110 3.35 -16.92 -24.04
N VAL A 111 2.03 -17.08 -23.96
CA VAL A 111 1.12 -15.99 -23.58
C VAL A 111 1.41 -15.45 -22.18
N SER A 112 1.69 -16.32 -21.20
CA SER A 112 2.12 -15.90 -19.85
C SER A 112 3.35 -14.99 -19.90
N SER A 113 4.29 -15.29 -20.78
CA SER A 113 5.53 -14.52 -20.94
C SER A 113 5.33 -13.13 -21.57
N VAL A 114 4.28 -12.97 -22.39
CA VAL A 114 3.87 -11.69 -22.96
C VAL A 114 3.23 -10.82 -21.88
N VAL A 115 2.35 -11.40 -21.07
CA VAL A 115 1.71 -10.71 -19.94
C VAL A 115 2.77 -10.17 -18.98
N ASP A 116 3.76 -10.99 -18.63
CA ASP A 116 4.91 -10.59 -17.80
C ASP A 116 5.61 -9.34 -18.38
N SER A 117 6.03 -9.39 -19.65
CA SER A 117 6.71 -8.26 -20.30
C SER A 117 5.83 -7.03 -20.56
N ALA A 118 4.52 -7.19 -20.70
CA ALA A 118 3.60 -6.06 -20.79
C ALA A 118 3.50 -5.32 -19.45
N VAL A 119 3.50 -6.06 -18.35
CA VAL A 119 3.49 -5.47 -17.01
C VAL A 119 4.88 -4.89 -16.66
N ASP A 120 6.00 -5.45 -17.14
CA ASP A 120 7.34 -4.83 -17.01
C ASP A 120 7.41 -3.41 -17.61
N ILE A 121 6.77 -3.20 -18.75
CA ILE A 121 6.72 -1.87 -19.37
C ILE A 121 5.86 -0.93 -18.52
N THR A 122 4.76 -1.44 -17.99
CA THR A 122 3.87 -0.70 -17.11
C THR A 122 4.59 -0.33 -15.81
N SER A 123 5.36 -1.25 -15.22
CA SER A 123 6.15 -1.01 -14.01
C SER A 123 7.29 -0.04 -14.27
N GLY A 124 7.98 -0.15 -15.41
CA GLY A 124 8.99 0.80 -15.88
C GLY A 124 8.44 2.22 -16.05
N LEU A 125 7.22 2.35 -16.61
CA LEU A 125 6.52 3.63 -16.72
C LEU A 125 6.17 4.20 -15.33
N ILE A 126 5.64 3.38 -14.43
CA ILE A 126 5.30 3.78 -13.05
C ILE A 126 6.56 4.27 -12.32
N ILE A 127 7.68 3.55 -12.41
CA ILE A 127 8.96 3.94 -11.80
C ILE A 127 9.49 5.24 -12.41
N TRP A 128 9.39 5.41 -13.74
CA TRP A 128 9.80 6.65 -14.41
C TRP A 128 8.96 7.86 -13.95
N LEU A 129 7.63 7.71 -13.90
CA LEU A 129 6.71 8.74 -13.42
C LEU A 129 7.00 9.09 -11.95
N THR A 130 7.24 8.08 -11.12
CA THR A 130 7.57 8.23 -9.70
C THR A 130 8.90 8.96 -9.52
N SER A 131 9.93 8.56 -10.27
CA SER A 131 11.24 9.24 -10.27
C SER A 131 11.13 10.70 -10.70
N ARG A 132 10.33 10.98 -11.74
CA ARG A 132 10.05 12.36 -12.19
C ARG A 132 9.28 13.15 -11.12
N ALA A 133 8.35 12.54 -10.42
CA ALA A 133 7.58 13.16 -9.34
C ALA A 133 8.46 13.47 -8.11
N ILE A 134 9.43 12.61 -7.79
CA ILE A 134 10.40 12.80 -6.69
C ILE A 134 11.38 13.93 -7.00
N LYS A 135 11.82 14.07 -8.26
CA LYS A 135 12.75 15.15 -8.67
C LYS A 135 12.15 16.56 -8.55
N ARG A 136 10.82 16.70 -8.63
CA ARG A 136 10.15 17.99 -8.43
C ARG A 136 10.05 18.31 -6.94
N ARG A 137 11.02 19.07 -6.43
CA ARG A 137 11.03 19.57 -5.05
C ARG A 137 10.20 20.85 -4.95
N ASP A 138 9.05 20.76 -4.31
CA ASP A 138 8.30 21.93 -3.86
C ASP A 138 8.29 21.91 -2.34
N LEU A 139 9.22 22.65 -1.73
CA LEU A 139 9.45 22.67 -0.29
C LEU A 139 8.28 23.29 0.48
N SER A 140 7.48 24.14 -0.18
CA SER A 140 6.33 24.80 0.45
C SER A 140 5.18 23.84 0.74
N VAL A 141 5.01 22.81 -0.11
CA VAL A 141 3.96 21.80 0.03
C VAL A 141 4.51 20.50 0.63
N TYR A 142 5.74 20.14 0.30
CA TYR A 142 6.40 18.90 0.74
C TYR A 142 7.78 19.22 1.34
N PRO A 143 7.83 19.73 2.59
CA PRO A 143 9.08 20.14 3.24
C PRO A 143 10.07 18.98 3.40
N ARG A 144 9.57 17.74 3.58
CA ARG A 144 10.37 16.51 3.68
C ARG A 144 10.57 15.80 2.33
N GLY A 145 10.15 16.40 1.21
CA GLY A 145 10.23 15.77 -0.11
C GLY A 145 9.16 14.68 -0.36
N ARG A 146 9.37 13.89 -1.42
CA ARG A 146 8.41 12.90 -1.93
C ARG A 146 8.97 11.48 -2.03
N THR A 147 10.01 11.16 -1.27
CA THR A 147 10.72 9.86 -1.27
C THR A 147 9.82 8.68 -0.94
N ARG A 148 8.70 8.90 -0.23
CA ARG A 148 7.66 7.88 0.03
C ARG A 148 6.91 7.39 -1.21
N LEU A 149 6.96 8.11 -2.33
CA LEU A 149 6.31 7.67 -3.56
C LEU A 149 6.96 6.40 -4.14
N GLU A 150 8.23 6.16 -3.84
CA GLU A 150 8.97 5.00 -4.34
C GLU A 150 8.45 3.65 -3.80
N PRO A 151 8.35 3.42 -2.47
CA PRO A 151 7.72 2.19 -1.96
C PRO A 151 6.24 2.09 -2.33
N LEU A 152 5.51 3.21 -2.42
CA LEU A 152 4.12 3.22 -2.89
C LEU A 152 4.00 2.70 -4.33
N ALA A 153 4.89 3.14 -5.21
CA ALA A 153 4.96 2.66 -6.59
C ALA A 153 5.24 1.15 -6.66
N LEU A 154 6.13 0.64 -5.79
CA LEU A 154 6.44 -0.80 -5.74
C LEU A 154 5.28 -1.64 -5.18
N ILE A 155 4.49 -1.11 -4.24
CA ILE A 155 3.27 -1.76 -3.77
C ILE A 155 2.25 -1.86 -4.91
N LEU A 156 2.06 -0.76 -5.66
CA LEU A 156 1.16 -0.73 -6.82
C LEU A 156 1.59 -1.76 -7.88
N ILE A 157 2.89 -1.82 -8.19
CA ILE A 157 3.45 -2.80 -9.13
C ILE A 157 3.19 -4.23 -8.65
N SER A 158 3.45 -4.51 -7.36
CA SER A 158 3.24 -5.83 -6.77
C SER A 158 1.79 -6.31 -6.91
N PHE A 159 0.83 -5.38 -6.79
CA PHE A 159 -0.59 -5.68 -7.00
C PHE A 159 -0.91 -6.00 -8.46
N ILE A 160 -0.46 -5.17 -9.41
CA ILE A 160 -0.69 -5.37 -10.84
C ILE A 160 -0.10 -6.72 -11.27
N MET A 161 1.15 -7.01 -10.89
CA MET A 161 1.83 -8.26 -11.19
C MET A 161 1.13 -9.48 -10.56
N GLY A 162 0.70 -9.36 -9.30
CA GLY A 162 -0.05 -10.41 -8.63
C GLY A 162 -1.38 -10.72 -9.34
N SER A 163 -2.11 -9.67 -9.74
CA SER A 163 -3.38 -9.83 -10.47
C SER A 163 -3.18 -10.46 -11.85
N ALA A 164 -2.12 -10.08 -12.58
CA ALA A 164 -1.78 -10.67 -13.87
C ALA A 164 -1.43 -12.16 -13.74
N SER A 165 -0.67 -12.52 -12.69
CA SER A 165 -0.32 -13.91 -12.40
C SER A 165 -1.57 -14.77 -12.12
N ILE A 166 -2.54 -14.25 -11.37
CA ILE A 166 -3.81 -14.95 -11.10
C ILE A 166 -4.62 -15.17 -12.40
N GLN A 167 -4.65 -14.17 -13.29
CA GLN A 167 -5.37 -14.29 -14.57
C GLN A 167 -4.76 -15.38 -15.46
N VAL A 168 -3.43 -15.44 -15.56
CA VAL A 168 -2.75 -16.49 -16.31
C VAL A 168 -3.09 -17.86 -15.72
N ILE A 169 -3.07 -18.02 -14.39
CA ILE A 169 -3.49 -19.26 -13.73
C ILE A 169 -4.92 -19.63 -14.12
N GLY A 170 -5.88 -18.69 -14.03
CA GLY A 170 -7.28 -18.92 -14.39
C GLY A 170 -7.44 -19.36 -15.84
N LYS A 171 -6.73 -18.71 -16.78
CA LYS A 171 -6.74 -19.05 -18.20
C LYS A 171 -6.11 -20.40 -18.49
N SER A 172 -5.02 -20.75 -17.82
CA SER A 172 -4.39 -22.06 -17.94
C SER A 172 -5.28 -23.18 -17.39
N VAL A 173 -6.01 -22.94 -16.30
CA VAL A 173 -6.99 -23.90 -15.75
C VAL A 173 -8.18 -24.08 -16.69
N GLU A 174 -8.73 -22.99 -17.22
CA GLU A 174 -9.81 -23.01 -18.21
C GLU A 174 -9.42 -23.81 -19.47
N ALA A 175 -8.17 -23.68 -19.91
CA ALA A 175 -7.63 -24.42 -21.04
C ALA A 175 -7.54 -25.94 -20.77
N ILE A 176 -7.16 -26.33 -19.54
CA ILE A 176 -7.12 -27.74 -19.12
C ILE A 176 -8.54 -28.33 -19.12
N ILE A 177 -9.52 -27.60 -18.59
CA ILE A 177 -10.91 -28.07 -18.50
C ILE A 177 -11.57 -28.16 -19.88
N SER A 178 -11.37 -27.14 -20.73
CA SER A 178 -12.00 -27.05 -22.06
C SER A 178 -11.38 -27.98 -23.12
N ARG A 179 -10.29 -28.70 -22.78
CA ARG A 179 -9.50 -29.58 -23.68
C ARG A 179 -9.06 -28.94 -25.01
N ASN A 180 -9.11 -27.62 -25.14
CA ASN A 180 -8.73 -26.90 -26.35
C ASN A 180 -7.23 -26.54 -26.31
N ILE A 181 -6.39 -27.56 -26.36
CA ILE A 181 -4.95 -27.44 -26.17
C ILE A 181 -4.26 -27.94 -27.45
N LYS A 182 -3.85 -26.99 -28.30
CA LYS A 182 -3.00 -27.27 -29.47
C LYS A 182 -1.83 -26.28 -29.45
N PRO A 183 -0.78 -26.56 -28.66
CA PRO A 183 0.43 -25.77 -28.71
C PRO A 183 1.11 -26.11 -30.05
N ASP A 184 1.09 -25.21 -31.03
CA ASP A 184 1.91 -25.35 -32.26
C ASP A 184 3.19 -24.54 -32.05
N VAL A 185 4.12 -25.14 -31.29
CA VAL A 185 5.38 -24.46 -30.96
C VAL A 185 6.38 -24.70 -32.09
N GLN A 186 6.22 -23.94 -33.16
CA GLN A 186 7.15 -23.96 -34.28
C GLN A 186 8.56 -23.55 -33.82
N ILE A 187 9.60 -24.11 -34.48
CA ILE A 187 11.02 -23.79 -34.22
C ILE A 187 11.29 -22.28 -34.24
N ASN A 188 10.55 -21.54 -35.08
CA ASN A 188 10.62 -20.08 -35.17
C ASN A 188 10.21 -19.39 -33.87
N THR A 189 9.15 -19.86 -33.19
CA THR A 189 8.69 -19.33 -31.90
C THR A 189 9.72 -19.57 -30.79
N ILE A 190 10.33 -20.76 -30.78
CA ILE A 190 11.40 -21.08 -29.81
C ILE A 190 12.61 -20.18 -30.03
N ALA A 191 13.03 -19.99 -31.28
CA ALA A 191 14.14 -19.10 -31.62
C ALA A 191 13.89 -17.65 -31.18
N ILE A 192 12.66 -17.15 -31.37
CA ILE A 192 12.24 -15.82 -30.91
C ILE A 192 12.32 -15.74 -29.37
N MET A 193 11.77 -16.73 -28.67
CA MET A 193 11.74 -16.74 -27.20
C MET A 193 13.14 -16.87 -26.59
N VAL A 194 14.02 -17.70 -27.16
CA VAL A 194 15.43 -17.81 -26.74
C VAL A 194 16.16 -16.48 -26.94
N THR A 195 15.91 -15.79 -28.06
CA THR A 195 16.46 -14.45 -28.29
C THR A 195 16.04 -13.48 -27.19
N THR A 196 14.78 -13.56 -26.71
CA THR A 196 14.31 -12.69 -25.62
C THR A 196 15.01 -12.95 -24.28
N VAL A 197 15.31 -14.22 -23.97
CA VAL A 197 16.08 -14.60 -22.77
C VAL A 197 17.51 -14.08 -22.85
N VAL A 198 18.16 -14.20 -24.02
CA VAL A 198 19.53 -13.70 -24.22
C VAL A 198 19.59 -12.18 -24.06
N VAL A 199 18.66 -11.43 -24.64
CA VAL A 199 18.60 -9.97 -24.48
C VAL A 199 18.39 -9.58 -23.01
N LYS A 200 17.44 -10.21 -22.30
CA LYS A 200 17.22 -9.94 -20.86
C LYS A 200 18.44 -10.32 -20.01
N ALA A 201 19.17 -11.39 -20.34
CA ALA A 201 20.39 -11.79 -19.64
C ALA A 201 21.52 -10.76 -19.84
N ILE A 202 21.67 -10.21 -21.05
CA ILE A 202 22.61 -9.11 -21.31
C ILE A 202 22.21 -7.86 -20.50
N LEU A 203 20.92 -7.49 -20.49
CA LEU A 203 20.44 -6.36 -19.68
C LEU A 203 20.66 -6.58 -18.18
N TRP A 204 20.49 -7.81 -17.69
CA TRP A 204 20.78 -8.18 -16.31
C TRP A 204 22.26 -7.94 -15.97
N ILE A 205 23.19 -8.44 -16.79
CA ILE A 205 24.64 -8.24 -16.60
C ILE A 205 24.99 -6.75 -16.65
N LEU A 206 24.41 -6.00 -17.60
CA LEU A 206 24.64 -4.56 -17.71
C LEU A 206 24.15 -3.83 -16.46
N CYS A 207 22.97 -4.17 -15.91
CA CYS A 207 22.43 -3.55 -14.71
C CYS A 207 23.21 -3.92 -13.44
N ASP A 208 23.70 -5.15 -13.33
CA ASP A 208 24.49 -5.61 -12.17
C ASP A 208 25.89 -4.97 -12.12
N CYS A 209 26.41 -4.54 -13.26
CA CYS A 209 27.67 -3.79 -13.36
C CYS A 209 27.57 -2.40 -12.69
N PHE A 210 26.38 -1.77 -12.72
CA PHE A 210 26.12 -0.51 -12.01
C PHE A 210 25.66 -0.83 -10.58
N LYS A 211 26.45 -0.45 -9.56
CA LYS A 211 26.17 -0.75 -8.14
C LYS A 211 25.19 0.24 -7.47
N ASP A 212 24.35 0.92 -8.25
CA ASP A 212 23.36 1.85 -7.71
C ASP A 212 22.15 1.10 -7.14
N ALA A 213 21.46 1.71 -6.17
CA ALA A 213 20.29 1.09 -5.53
C ALA A 213 19.17 0.81 -6.56
N ASN A 214 18.96 1.74 -7.50
CA ASN A 214 17.92 1.62 -8.53
C ASN A 214 18.28 0.57 -9.59
N SER A 215 19.55 0.49 -10.00
CA SER A 215 20.00 -0.52 -10.97
C SER A 215 19.95 -1.92 -10.36
N LYS A 216 20.15 -2.07 -9.05
CA LYS A 216 20.03 -3.37 -8.36
C LYS A 216 18.59 -3.90 -8.34
N VAL A 217 17.59 -3.03 -8.15
CA VAL A 217 16.17 -3.42 -8.25
C VAL A 217 15.84 -3.83 -9.68
N LEU A 218 16.31 -3.06 -10.67
CA LEU A 218 16.09 -3.37 -12.09
C LEU A 218 16.83 -4.65 -12.55
N ALA A 219 18.02 -4.92 -12.00
CA ALA A 219 18.76 -6.15 -12.24
C ALA A 219 18.04 -7.38 -11.66
N GLN A 220 17.43 -7.23 -10.48
CA GLN A 220 16.64 -8.29 -9.87
C GLN A 220 15.38 -8.61 -10.70
N ASP A 221 14.75 -7.58 -11.28
CA ASP A 221 13.62 -7.71 -12.21
C ASP A 221 14.03 -8.52 -13.46
N HIS A 222 15.07 -8.07 -14.17
CA HIS A 222 15.60 -8.78 -15.34
C HIS A 222 16.02 -10.23 -15.06
N ARG A 223 16.55 -10.51 -13.85
CA ARG A 223 16.88 -11.87 -13.43
C ARG A 223 15.62 -12.73 -13.27
N ASN A 224 14.58 -12.19 -12.65
CA ASN A 224 13.31 -12.91 -12.48
C ASN A 224 12.68 -13.18 -13.85
N ASP A 225 12.74 -12.23 -14.78
CA ASP A 225 12.25 -12.42 -16.16
C ASP A 225 13.03 -13.50 -16.90
N CYS A 226 14.36 -13.56 -16.72
CA CYS A 226 15.17 -14.62 -17.33
C CYS A 226 14.71 -16.00 -16.84
N ILE A 227 14.46 -16.13 -15.54
CA ILE A 227 14.00 -17.39 -14.93
C ILE A 227 12.58 -17.75 -15.40
N SER A 228 11.65 -16.81 -15.40
CA SER A 228 10.26 -17.04 -15.83
C SER A 228 10.19 -17.43 -17.31
N ASN A 229 10.88 -16.68 -18.18
CA ASN A 229 10.89 -16.92 -19.63
C ASN A 229 11.63 -18.21 -20.01
N SER A 230 12.73 -18.56 -19.31
CA SER A 230 13.43 -19.83 -19.57
C SER A 230 12.58 -21.03 -19.16
N SER A 231 11.87 -20.92 -18.04
CA SER A 231 10.94 -21.95 -17.58
C SER A 231 9.76 -22.08 -18.56
N ALA A 232 9.24 -20.97 -19.07
CA ALA A 232 8.15 -20.95 -20.04
C ALA A 232 8.52 -21.69 -21.35
N ILE A 233 9.73 -21.46 -21.88
CA ILE A 233 10.24 -22.15 -23.08
C ILE A 233 10.36 -23.66 -22.82
N LEU A 234 10.91 -24.04 -21.67
CA LEU A 234 11.09 -25.45 -21.31
C LEU A 234 9.75 -26.20 -21.30
N PHE A 235 8.73 -25.64 -20.64
CA PHE A 235 7.42 -26.27 -20.55
C PHE A 235 6.66 -26.24 -21.89
N ALA A 236 6.81 -25.20 -22.70
CA ALA A 236 6.23 -25.14 -24.03
C ALA A 236 6.84 -26.20 -24.97
N TYR A 237 8.17 -26.34 -24.98
CA TYR A 237 8.87 -27.33 -25.81
C TYR A 237 8.54 -28.77 -25.41
N LEU A 238 8.56 -29.06 -24.11
CA LEU A 238 8.19 -30.39 -23.61
C LEU A 238 6.69 -30.68 -23.80
N GLY A 239 5.85 -29.65 -23.75
CA GLY A 239 4.41 -29.74 -23.98
C GLY A 239 4.04 -30.13 -25.41
N ASP A 240 4.75 -29.58 -26.39
CA ASP A 240 4.60 -29.92 -27.81
C ASP A 240 5.06 -31.35 -28.11
N ARG A 241 6.24 -31.76 -27.59
CA ARG A 241 6.88 -33.02 -28.00
C ARG A 241 6.43 -34.26 -27.22
N TYR A 242 6.13 -34.12 -25.94
CA TYR A 242 5.90 -35.26 -25.04
C TYR A 242 4.50 -35.28 -24.42
N TRP A 243 4.02 -34.15 -23.87
CA TRP A 243 2.74 -34.13 -23.15
C TRP A 243 2.01 -32.79 -23.24
N VAL A 244 0.92 -32.76 -24.01
CA VAL A 244 0.14 -31.55 -24.35
C VAL A 244 -0.30 -30.71 -23.13
N TYR A 245 -0.55 -31.35 -21.98
CA TYR A 245 -0.95 -30.66 -20.74
C TYR A 245 0.21 -29.98 -20.00
N LEU A 246 1.46 -30.26 -20.37
CA LEU A 246 2.63 -29.72 -19.69
C LEU A 246 2.81 -28.22 -19.93
N ASP A 247 2.34 -27.69 -21.07
CA ASP A 247 2.35 -26.25 -21.38
C ASP A 247 1.47 -25.43 -20.41
N PRO A 248 0.17 -25.73 -20.22
CA PRO A 248 -0.65 -25.03 -19.24
C PRO A 248 -0.24 -25.30 -17.79
N ILE A 249 0.28 -26.49 -17.44
CA ILE A 249 0.84 -26.76 -16.11
C ILE A 249 2.08 -25.89 -15.86
N GLY A 250 2.96 -25.77 -16.85
CA GLY A 250 4.11 -24.89 -16.80
C GLY A 250 3.75 -23.42 -16.58
N ALA A 251 2.74 -22.94 -17.32
CA ALA A 251 2.21 -21.59 -17.14
C ALA A 251 1.68 -21.34 -15.72
N ILE A 252 0.99 -22.32 -15.12
CA ILE A 252 0.53 -22.26 -13.72
C ILE A 252 1.71 -22.19 -12.74
N LEU A 253 2.72 -23.06 -12.91
CA LEU A 253 3.89 -23.11 -12.02
C LEU A 253 4.69 -21.81 -12.05
N VAL A 254 4.94 -21.25 -13.25
CA VAL A 254 5.63 -19.98 -13.42
C VAL A 254 4.82 -18.84 -12.80
N SER A 255 3.52 -18.80 -13.04
CA SER A 255 2.64 -17.76 -12.49
C SER A 255 2.53 -17.83 -10.96
N LEU A 256 2.53 -19.02 -10.36
CA LEU A 256 2.56 -19.18 -8.90
C LEU A 256 3.88 -18.67 -8.30
N TYR A 257 5.01 -18.93 -8.96
CA TYR A 257 6.30 -18.40 -8.55
C TYR A 257 6.35 -16.87 -8.59
N LEU A 258 5.84 -16.27 -9.67
CA LEU A 258 5.72 -14.82 -9.80
C LEU A 258 4.80 -14.24 -8.73
N LEU A 259 3.61 -14.83 -8.56
CA LEU A 259 2.64 -14.42 -7.54
C LEU A 259 3.25 -14.41 -6.14
N ALA A 260 3.93 -15.49 -5.73
CA ALA A 260 4.57 -15.57 -4.42
C ALA A 260 5.66 -14.51 -4.23
N THR A 261 6.47 -14.27 -5.26
CA THR A 261 7.55 -13.27 -5.24
C THR A 261 7.00 -11.84 -5.09
N TRP A 262 5.93 -11.53 -5.82
CA TRP A 262 5.30 -10.21 -5.80
C TRP A 262 4.49 -9.96 -4.53
N ILE A 263 3.77 -10.96 -4.00
CA ILE A 263 3.11 -10.86 -2.69
C ILE A 263 4.13 -10.59 -1.58
N ALA A 264 5.23 -11.35 -1.54
CA ALA A 264 6.29 -11.15 -0.55
C ALA A 264 6.93 -9.75 -0.67
N THR A 265 7.12 -9.27 -1.90
CA THR A 265 7.65 -7.92 -2.17
C THR A 265 6.68 -6.84 -1.71
N GLY A 266 5.39 -6.98 -2.00
CA GLY A 266 4.34 -6.06 -1.56
C GLY A 266 4.31 -5.91 -0.04
N PHE A 267 4.26 -7.03 0.70
CA PHE A 267 4.29 -7.01 2.17
C PHE A 267 5.57 -6.38 2.74
N LYS A 268 6.72 -6.62 2.10
CA LYS A 268 7.98 -5.97 2.49
C LYS A 268 7.90 -4.45 2.35
N GLN A 269 7.35 -3.95 1.25
CA GLN A 269 7.21 -2.50 1.01
C GLN A 269 6.18 -1.85 1.94
N VAL A 270 5.07 -2.54 2.23
CA VAL A 270 4.09 -2.12 3.25
C VAL A 270 4.74 -1.98 4.63
N SER A 271 5.62 -2.91 5.00
CA SER A 271 6.36 -2.82 6.26
C SER A 271 7.32 -1.63 6.28
N ILE A 272 8.00 -1.35 5.16
CA ILE A 272 8.93 -0.22 5.03
C ILE A 272 8.20 1.13 5.15
N ILE A 273 7.06 1.30 4.47
CA ILE A 273 6.29 2.55 4.54
C ILE A 273 5.64 2.76 5.91
N SER A 274 5.37 1.68 6.65
CA SER A 274 4.86 1.72 8.02
C SER A 274 5.92 2.18 9.04
N GLY A 275 7.17 2.43 8.64
CA GLY A 275 8.23 2.86 9.55
C GLY A 275 8.89 1.71 10.31
N LYS A 276 9.07 0.55 9.66
CA LYS A 276 9.82 -0.57 10.26
C LYS A 276 11.19 -0.09 10.78
N ALA A 277 11.54 -0.52 11.99
CA ALA A 277 12.86 -0.28 12.56
C ALA A 277 13.97 -0.82 11.65
N ALA A 278 15.07 -0.08 11.56
CA ALA A 278 16.26 -0.54 10.90
C ALA A 278 16.81 -1.75 11.64
N SER A 279 17.54 -2.57 10.90
CA SER A 279 18.27 -3.68 11.48
C SER A 279 19.21 -3.24 12.63
N PRO A 280 19.44 -4.10 13.63
CA PRO A 280 20.35 -3.80 14.73
C PRO A 280 21.75 -3.36 14.28
N TRP A 281 22.24 -3.89 13.15
CA TRP A 281 23.56 -3.52 12.62
C TRP A 281 23.66 -2.06 12.17
N ILE A 282 22.58 -1.45 11.68
CA ILE A 282 22.55 -0.03 11.30
C ILE A 282 22.44 0.83 12.56
N VAL A 283 21.60 0.42 13.52
CA VAL A 283 21.47 1.10 14.80
C VAL A 283 22.84 1.18 15.49
N SER A 284 23.56 0.05 15.62
CA SER A 284 24.91 0.03 16.21
C SER A 284 25.93 0.91 15.48
N ARG A 285 25.80 1.09 14.15
CA ARG A 285 26.68 2.00 13.37
C ARG A 285 26.43 3.45 13.72
N ILE A 286 25.17 3.84 13.84
CA ILE A 286 24.80 5.19 14.24
C ILE A 286 25.20 5.42 15.70
N THR A 287 24.91 4.48 16.61
CA THR A 287 25.33 4.56 18.02
C THR A 287 26.84 4.75 18.15
N LYS A 288 27.63 3.99 17.37
CA LYS A 288 29.10 4.12 17.40
C LYS A 288 29.58 5.49 16.93
N ILE A 289 28.95 6.04 15.89
CA ILE A 289 29.26 7.39 15.40
C ILE A 289 28.94 8.45 16.47
N CYS A 290 27.83 8.28 17.20
CA CYS A 290 27.45 9.16 18.30
C CYS A 290 28.43 9.07 19.49
N LEU A 291 28.87 7.86 19.86
CA LEU A 291 29.86 7.65 20.93
C LEU A 291 31.22 8.27 20.61
N ASP A 292 31.64 8.19 19.35
CA ASP A 292 32.94 8.68 18.90
C ASP A 292 32.92 10.18 18.51
N HIS A 293 31.81 10.89 18.75
CA HIS A 293 31.64 12.26 18.25
C HIS A 293 32.32 13.31 19.12
N ASP A 294 32.06 13.33 20.43
CA ASP A 294 32.61 14.29 21.37
C ASP A 294 32.68 13.64 22.77
N GLU A 295 33.78 13.86 23.50
CA GLU A 295 34.00 13.32 24.86
C GLU A 295 33.02 13.91 25.90
N ARG A 296 32.43 15.07 25.61
CA ARG A 296 31.44 15.74 26.47
C ARG A 296 30.08 15.05 26.46
N CYS A 297 29.82 14.16 25.49
CA CYS A 297 28.63 13.31 25.49
C CYS A 297 28.78 12.22 26.55
N LYS A 298 28.12 12.38 27.70
CA LYS A 298 28.23 11.42 28.81
C LYS A 298 27.52 10.10 28.50
N HIS A 299 26.30 10.20 27.97
CA HIS A 299 25.45 9.06 27.66
C HIS A 299 24.69 9.26 26.36
N ILE A 300 24.31 8.15 25.74
CA ILE A 300 23.34 8.11 24.66
C ILE A 300 22.11 7.44 25.25
N ASP A 301 21.02 8.19 25.38
CA ASP A 301 19.79 7.69 25.95
C ASP A 301 19.05 6.80 24.93
N THR A 302 18.61 7.41 23.84
CA THR A 302 17.74 6.75 22.85
C THR A 302 18.31 6.88 21.43
N VAL A 303 18.33 5.78 20.68
CA VAL A 303 18.67 5.75 19.24
C VAL A 303 17.57 5.03 18.47
N LEU A 304 16.70 5.81 17.83
CA LEU A 304 15.66 5.30 16.95
C LEU A 304 16.08 5.46 15.50
N VAL A 305 16.13 4.34 14.79
CA VAL A 305 16.41 4.35 13.35
C VAL A 305 15.32 3.56 12.67
N TYR A 306 14.55 4.23 11.81
CA TYR A 306 13.40 3.61 11.17
C TYR A 306 13.29 4.03 9.71
N HIS A 307 12.61 3.20 8.93
CA HIS A 307 12.43 3.44 7.50
C HIS A 307 11.56 4.67 7.24
N PHE A 308 12.02 5.53 6.34
CA PHE A 308 11.26 6.63 5.78
C PHE A 308 11.44 6.58 4.26
N GLY A 309 10.48 5.95 3.57
CA GLY A 309 10.70 5.59 2.18
C GLY A 309 11.78 4.51 2.06
N VAL A 310 12.72 4.68 1.12
CA VAL A 310 13.84 3.74 0.91
C VAL A 310 15.02 4.01 1.88
N ARG A 311 15.05 5.19 2.49
CA ARG A 311 16.12 5.63 3.41
C ARG A 311 15.67 5.55 4.86
N TYR A 312 16.54 5.95 5.78
CA TYR A 312 16.27 5.97 7.21
C TYR A 312 16.08 7.40 7.72
N LEU A 313 15.11 7.55 8.63
CA LEU A 313 15.09 8.64 9.59
C LEU A 313 15.83 8.18 10.84
N VAL A 314 16.64 9.07 11.40
CA VAL A 314 17.41 8.80 12.61
C VAL A 314 17.00 9.82 13.67
N GLU A 315 16.66 9.36 14.85
CA GLU A 315 16.41 10.17 16.04
C GLU A 315 17.39 9.70 17.12
N VAL A 316 18.22 10.62 17.63
CA VAL A 316 19.24 10.35 18.65
C VAL A 316 19.06 11.31 19.79
N HIS A 317 19.05 10.80 21.00
CA HIS A 317 19.04 11.59 22.23
C HIS A 317 20.42 11.46 22.88
N ILE A 318 21.12 12.59 23.03
CA ILE A 318 22.43 12.66 23.67
C ILE A 318 22.33 13.39 25.01
N VAL A 319 23.07 12.91 26.00
CA VAL A 319 23.05 13.49 27.35
C VAL A 319 24.31 14.31 27.56
N LEU A 320 24.13 15.60 27.82
CA LEU A 320 25.19 16.57 28.14
C LEU A 320 25.12 16.99 29.61
N ASP A 321 26.16 17.65 30.10
CA ASP A 321 26.17 18.22 31.45
C ASP A 321 25.17 19.38 31.57
N GLU A 322 24.43 19.45 32.69
CA GLU A 322 23.48 20.52 33.00
C GLU A 322 24.13 21.92 33.00
N ASN A 323 25.42 21.99 33.33
CA ASN A 323 26.15 23.26 33.41
C ASN A 323 26.66 23.78 32.06
N ILE A 324 26.50 23.01 30.97
CA ILE A 324 26.92 23.42 29.62
C ILE A 324 25.98 24.51 29.11
N THR A 325 26.55 25.54 28.47
CA THR A 325 25.74 26.61 27.89
C THR A 325 24.95 26.08 26.68
N LEU A 326 23.74 26.60 26.43
CA LEU A 326 22.93 26.21 25.26
C LEU A 326 23.71 26.36 23.94
N LYS A 327 24.58 27.36 23.86
CA LYS A 327 25.46 27.58 22.72
C LYS A 327 26.41 26.39 22.50
N GLU A 328 27.10 25.95 23.56
CA GLU A 328 28.01 24.81 23.48
C GLU A 328 27.26 23.50 23.20
N ALA A 329 26.07 23.32 23.78
CA ALA A 329 25.21 22.16 23.49
C ALA A 329 24.76 22.12 22.01
N HIS A 330 24.43 23.29 21.44
CA HIS A 330 24.14 23.42 20.01
C HIS A 330 25.38 23.14 19.16
N ASP A 331 26.55 23.67 19.54
CA ASP A 331 27.81 23.48 18.83
C ASP A 331 28.29 22.01 18.86
N ILE A 332 27.81 21.18 19.79
CA ILE A 332 28.05 19.72 19.82
C ILE A 332 27.00 18.98 18.96
N SER A 333 25.72 19.32 19.12
CA SER A 333 24.60 18.58 18.52
C SER A 333 24.42 18.84 17.02
N GLU A 334 24.62 20.07 16.54
CA GLU A 334 24.49 20.39 15.10
C GLU A 334 25.54 19.65 14.25
N PRO A 335 26.84 19.62 14.61
CA PRO A 335 27.82 18.80 13.90
C PRO A 335 27.49 17.30 13.94
N LEU A 336 26.95 16.79 15.05
CA LEU A 336 26.52 15.38 15.13
C LEU A 336 25.39 15.10 14.14
N GLN A 337 24.37 15.97 14.11
CA GLN A 337 23.27 15.86 13.16
C GLN A 337 23.79 15.85 11.73
N ARG A 338 24.65 16.82 11.36
CA ARG A 338 25.26 16.88 10.04
C ARG A 338 26.03 15.60 9.75
N LYS A 339 26.83 15.08 10.69
CA LYS A 339 27.62 13.85 10.53
C LYS A 339 26.76 12.64 10.16
N ILE A 340 25.63 12.48 10.84
CA ILE A 340 24.68 11.39 10.59
C ILE A 340 23.95 11.59 9.26
N GLU A 341 23.55 12.82 8.92
CA GLU A 341 22.86 13.15 7.64
C GLU A 341 23.73 12.94 6.40
N HIS A 342 25.05 13.02 6.53
CA HIS A 342 25.97 12.76 5.43
C HIS A 342 26.06 11.26 5.06
N LEU A 343 25.59 10.35 5.92
CA LEU A 343 25.55 8.93 5.60
C LEU A 343 24.60 8.70 4.42
N PRO A 344 25.01 7.94 3.37
CA PRO A 344 24.26 7.85 2.12
C PRO A 344 22.90 7.16 2.25
N TYR A 345 22.68 6.42 3.33
CA TYR A 345 21.45 5.71 3.65
C TYR A 345 20.52 6.48 4.62
N VAL A 346 20.99 7.58 5.20
CA VAL A 346 20.19 8.46 6.06
C VAL A 346 19.57 9.57 5.21
N GLU A 347 18.29 9.86 5.44
CA GLU A 347 17.59 10.97 4.80
C GLU A 347 17.61 12.24 5.67
N ARG A 348 17.42 12.06 6.98
CA ARG A 348 17.45 13.13 7.96
C ARG A 348 17.81 12.56 9.33
N ALA A 349 18.50 13.34 10.15
CA ALA A 349 18.73 13.05 11.54
C ALA A 349 18.10 14.13 12.43
N PHE A 350 17.58 13.72 13.58
CA PHE A 350 17.17 14.59 14.67
C PHE A 350 18.05 14.25 15.86
N VAL A 351 18.73 15.27 16.39
CA VAL A 351 19.54 15.12 17.60
C VAL A 351 18.83 15.92 18.68
N HIS A 352 18.26 15.22 19.66
CA HIS A 352 17.77 15.79 20.89
C HIS A 352 18.89 15.82 21.92
N VAL A 353 18.92 16.86 22.75
CA VAL A 353 19.95 17.06 23.76
C VAL A 353 19.25 17.13 25.10
N ASP A 354 19.56 16.15 25.94
CA ASP A 354 19.02 16.00 27.28
C ASP A 354 20.11 16.27 28.32
N TYR A 355 19.70 16.65 29.52
CA TYR A 355 20.58 16.73 30.69
C TYR A 355 20.32 15.59 31.68
N GLU A 356 19.16 14.93 31.56
CA GLU A 356 18.70 13.81 32.38
C GLU A 356 18.65 12.51 31.54
N PHE A 357 18.73 11.37 32.21
CA PHE A 357 18.71 10.03 31.59
C PHE A 357 17.86 9.01 32.37
N GLU A 358 17.16 9.45 33.42
CA GLU A 358 16.36 8.57 34.29
C GLU A 358 14.92 8.38 33.78
N HIS A 359 14.46 9.23 32.87
CA HIS A 359 13.14 9.12 32.26
C HIS A 359 13.05 7.91 31.33
N ARG A 360 11.87 7.32 31.24
CA ARG A 360 11.63 6.30 30.21
C ARG A 360 11.33 7.01 28.88
N PRO A 361 11.77 6.46 27.74
CA PRO A 361 11.44 7.02 26.42
C PRO A 361 9.92 7.18 26.17
N GLU A 362 9.10 6.41 26.91
CA GLU A 362 7.64 6.43 26.87
C GLU A 362 7.02 7.70 27.49
N ASP A 363 7.76 8.41 28.34
CA ASP A 363 7.29 9.57 29.10
C ASP A 363 7.49 10.90 28.34
N GLU A 364 8.55 11.01 27.51
CA GLU A 364 8.85 12.19 26.69
C GLU A 364 8.06 12.25 25.39
N HIS A 365 7.94 11.10 24.73
CA HIS A 365 7.20 10.99 23.49
C HIS A 365 5.85 10.40 23.78
N LYS A 366 4.78 11.12 23.40
CA LYS A 366 3.49 10.47 23.22
C LYS A 366 3.69 9.37 22.17
N ILE A 367 3.83 8.13 22.62
CA ILE A 367 3.68 6.96 21.77
C ILE A 367 2.20 6.97 21.37
N HIS A 368 1.90 7.74 20.33
CA HIS A 368 0.62 7.67 19.69
C HIS A 368 0.51 6.25 19.16
N TYR A 369 -0.42 5.47 19.70
CA TYR A 369 -1.09 4.41 18.97
C TYR A 369 -1.65 5.05 17.68
N PHE A 370 -0.78 5.08 16.67
CA PHE A 370 -0.84 5.69 15.33
C PHE A 370 -2.07 6.57 15.06
N LYS A 371 -2.27 7.65 15.82
CA LYS A 371 -3.46 8.51 15.69
C LYS A 371 -3.18 9.66 14.73
N GLN A 372 -3.74 9.52 13.52
CA GLN A 372 -4.16 10.57 12.57
C GLN A 372 -3.06 11.54 12.10
N ILE A 373 -2.89 11.81 10.81
CA ILE A 373 -3.63 12.83 10.05
C ILE A 373 -3.20 12.67 8.58
N HIS A 374 -4.09 12.19 7.71
CA HIS A 374 -4.07 12.41 6.24
C HIS A 374 -5.19 11.66 5.48
N THR A 375 -6.01 10.87 6.16
CA THR A 375 -6.79 9.81 5.50
C THR A 375 -8.07 10.30 4.78
N LEU A 376 -8.64 11.46 5.10
CA LEU A 376 -9.96 11.84 4.55
C LEU A 376 -9.98 12.72 3.30
N CYS A 377 -8.96 13.55 3.01
CA CYS A 377 -8.84 14.14 1.66
C CYS A 377 -8.47 13.05 0.62
N ILE A 378 -7.73 12.03 1.04
CA ILE A 378 -7.31 10.92 0.19
C ILE A 378 -8.51 10.00 -0.11
N TYR A 379 -9.34 9.68 0.88
CA TYR A 379 -10.57 8.90 0.72
C TYR A 379 -11.47 9.42 -0.42
N THR A 380 -11.70 10.74 -0.47
CA THR A 380 -12.55 11.35 -1.50
C THR A 380 -11.83 11.53 -2.84
N ILE A 381 -10.55 11.91 -2.83
CA ILE A 381 -9.71 11.99 -4.04
C ILE A 381 -9.53 10.62 -4.71
N VAL A 382 -9.69 9.52 -3.99
CA VAL A 382 -9.40 8.18 -4.52
C VAL A 382 -10.63 7.53 -5.10
N ARG A 383 -11.77 7.67 -4.42
CA ARG A 383 -13.06 7.34 -5.02
C ARG A 383 -13.30 8.18 -6.29
N PHE A 384 -12.76 9.40 -6.32
CA PHE A 384 -12.68 10.28 -7.50
C PHE A 384 -11.71 9.77 -8.57
N ILE A 385 -10.49 9.36 -8.21
CA ILE A 385 -9.49 8.86 -9.17
C ILE A 385 -9.95 7.57 -9.87
N CYS A 386 -10.63 6.67 -9.15
CA CYS A 386 -11.18 5.43 -9.73
C CYS A 386 -12.32 5.66 -10.71
N VAL A 387 -13.03 6.79 -10.62
CA VAL A 387 -14.18 7.07 -11.49
C VAL A 387 -13.85 8.12 -12.57
N LEU A 388 -12.78 8.91 -12.42
CA LEU A 388 -12.58 10.09 -13.27
C LEU A 388 -11.46 10.02 -14.31
N PHE A 389 -10.27 9.47 -14.04
CA PHE A 389 -9.01 9.79 -14.75
C PHE A 389 -9.09 10.78 -15.94
N GLY A 390 -9.25 12.07 -15.61
CA GLY A 390 -9.41 13.16 -16.57
C GLY A 390 -9.34 14.58 -15.96
N LEU A 391 -8.23 14.90 -15.25
CA LEU A 391 -7.66 16.24 -14.92
C LEU A 391 -8.12 17.10 -13.69
N LYS A 392 -7.16 17.20 -12.75
CA LYS A 392 -6.62 18.36 -11.98
C LYS A 392 -7.50 19.22 -11.03
N ARG A 393 -7.15 19.12 -9.73
CA ARG A 393 -6.51 20.15 -8.84
C ARG A 393 -7.27 20.50 -7.53
N GLN A 394 -6.64 20.10 -6.41
CA GLN A 394 -6.53 20.73 -5.07
C GLN A 394 -7.81 21.18 -4.31
N MET A 395 -8.00 20.71 -3.06
CA MET A 395 -8.09 21.57 -1.85
C MET A 395 -8.37 20.83 -0.52
N LYS A 396 -8.24 21.61 0.56
CA LYS A 396 -7.93 21.36 1.99
C LYS A 396 -9.08 20.80 2.86
N TYR A 397 -8.62 20.09 3.90
CA TYR A 397 -9.16 19.63 5.21
C TYR A 397 -10.55 20.08 5.72
N CYS A 398 -11.29 19.13 6.31
CA CYS A 398 -12.31 19.35 7.37
C CYS A 398 -12.69 18.05 8.10
N PHE A 399 -12.00 17.63 9.18
CA PHE A 399 -12.46 16.65 10.20
C PHE A 399 -11.79 16.96 11.55
N TYR A 400 -12.57 17.01 12.64
CA TYR A 400 -12.09 17.30 13.99
C TYR A 400 -11.51 16.04 14.67
N PRO A 401 -10.33 16.12 15.33
CA PRO A 401 -9.95 15.12 16.32
C PRO A 401 -10.87 15.24 17.55
N PRO A 402 -11.09 14.14 18.31
CA PRO A 402 -11.84 14.22 19.56
C PRO A 402 -11.10 15.11 20.55
N ASP A 403 -11.83 16.03 21.18
CA ASP A 403 -11.30 17.01 22.13
C ASP A 403 -10.41 16.33 23.18
N SER A 404 -9.18 16.84 23.30
CA SER A 404 -8.25 16.50 24.36
C SER A 404 -8.74 17.11 25.67
N ILE A 405 -9.40 16.32 26.50
CA ILE A 405 -9.54 16.64 27.93
C ILE A 405 -8.11 16.62 28.53
N PRO A 406 -7.64 17.69 29.20
CA PRO A 406 -6.32 17.68 29.84
C PRO A 406 -6.32 16.73 31.04
N PRO A 407 -5.18 16.08 31.36
CA PRO A 407 -5.09 15.20 32.52
C PRO A 407 -5.05 16.05 33.78
N THR A 408 -6.03 15.91 34.68
CA THR A 408 -5.85 16.31 36.07
C THR A 408 -5.85 15.06 36.93
N MET A 409 -4.62 14.72 37.35
CA MET A 409 -4.18 14.03 38.58
C MET A 409 -4.78 12.66 38.96
N GLN A 410 -3.86 11.70 39.13
CA GLN A 410 -3.99 10.55 40.04
C GLN A 410 -4.34 11.04 41.46
N SER A 411 -5.18 10.38 42.25
CA SER A 411 -4.83 9.21 43.08
C SER A 411 -6.08 8.73 43.87
N PRO A 412 -6.19 7.45 44.28
CA PRO A 412 -7.31 6.96 45.08
C PRO A 412 -7.01 7.05 46.58
N ALA A 413 -7.86 7.73 47.36
CA ALA A 413 -8.05 7.47 48.79
C ALA A 413 -9.31 8.17 49.32
N ALA A 414 -10.05 7.45 50.15
CA ALA A 414 -11.27 7.90 50.79
C ALA A 414 -11.01 8.85 51.99
N SER A 415 -12.11 9.50 52.42
CA SER A 415 -12.40 10.11 53.73
C SER A 415 -12.10 11.61 53.93
N ASN A 416 -13.19 12.39 54.02
CA ASN A 416 -13.58 13.26 55.15
C ASN A 416 -14.22 14.59 54.74
N VAL A 417 -15.52 14.67 55.06
CA VAL A 417 -16.28 15.77 55.69
C VAL A 417 -15.80 17.21 55.44
N GLY A 418 -16.72 18.01 54.88
CA GLY A 418 -16.74 19.47 54.97
C GLY A 418 -17.78 20.06 54.03
N LYS A 419 -18.96 20.40 54.56
CA LYS A 419 -19.91 21.32 53.93
C LYS A 419 -19.21 22.68 53.81
N ASP A 420 -19.38 23.36 52.68
CA ASP A 420 -20.00 24.69 52.61
C ASP A 420 -20.05 25.19 51.15
N ASP A 421 -21.22 25.77 50.84
CA ASP A 421 -21.57 26.76 49.84
C ASP A 421 -21.64 26.44 48.32
N VAL A 422 -22.77 26.88 47.79
CA VAL A 422 -23.36 26.66 46.47
C VAL A 422 -22.98 27.83 45.56
N GLU A 423 -22.37 27.56 44.40
CA GLU A 423 -22.66 28.26 43.14
C GLU A 423 -22.02 27.56 41.91
N GLY A 424 -22.87 27.11 40.98
CA GLY A 424 -22.59 26.95 39.53
C GLY A 424 -21.47 26.01 39.05
N ARG A 425 -21.77 24.71 38.88
CA ARG A 425 -20.99 23.80 38.01
C ARG A 425 -21.90 23.12 36.98
N PRO A 426 -21.76 23.35 35.66
CA PRO A 426 -22.52 22.59 34.67
C PRO A 426 -21.89 21.20 34.54
N ASP A 427 -22.51 20.23 35.21
CA ASP A 427 -23.02 18.99 34.65
C ASP A 427 -22.23 18.32 33.49
N ASN A 428 -21.12 17.64 33.80
CA ASN A 428 -20.44 16.72 32.85
C ASN A 428 -21.32 15.53 32.42
N THR A 429 -22.38 15.23 33.19
CA THR A 429 -23.28 14.12 32.92
C THR A 429 -24.32 14.52 31.87
N ALA A 430 -24.87 15.74 31.95
CA ALA A 430 -25.77 16.28 30.93
C ALA A 430 -25.12 16.43 29.54
N THR A 431 -23.85 16.82 29.45
CA THR A 431 -23.10 16.89 28.18
C THR A 431 -22.89 15.50 27.58
N GLN A 432 -22.51 14.50 28.38
CA GLN A 432 -22.34 13.12 27.91
C GLN A 432 -23.66 12.47 27.47
N PHE A 433 -24.76 12.74 28.20
CA PHE A 433 -26.11 12.28 27.81
C PHE A 433 -26.61 12.96 26.53
N ASN A 434 -26.32 14.26 26.34
CA ASN A 434 -26.61 14.97 25.10
C ASN A 434 -25.85 14.36 23.91
N ASP A 435 -24.56 14.10 24.05
CA ASP A 435 -23.74 13.51 22.97
C ASP A 435 -24.24 12.13 22.54
N TYR A 436 -24.63 11.28 23.50
CA TYR A 436 -25.20 9.98 23.22
C TYR A 436 -26.56 10.08 22.51
N THR A 437 -27.42 10.98 22.97
CA THR A 437 -28.76 11.21 22.38
C THR A 437 -28.65 11.77 20.96
N ILE A 438 -27.70 12.70 20.73
CA ILE A 438 -27.37 13.24 19.40
C ILE A 438 -26.88 12.11 18.49
N ARG A 439 -25.99 11.24 18.97
CA ARG A 439 -25.47 10.11 18.19
C ARG A 439 -26.55 9.10 17.82
N ILE A 440 -27.45 8.73 18.74
CA ILE A 440 -28.58 7.84 18.42
C ILE A 440 -29.48 8.50 17.36
N THR A 441 -29.77 9.79 17.50
CA THR A 441 -30.61 10.52 16.55
C THR A 441 -29.98 10.54 15.17
N PHE A 442 -28.67 10.75 15.08
CA PHE A 442 -27.88 10.64 13.86
C PHE A 442 -27.98 9.24 13.25
N ILE A 443 -27.72 8.17 14.03
CA ILE A 443 -27.78 6.78 13.56
C ILE A 443 -29.17 6.47 13.00
N ARG A 444 -30.24 6.76 13.77
CA ARG A 444 -31.63 6.52 13.34
C ARG A 444 -31.94 7.24 12.03
N LYS A 445 -31.49 8.49 11.88
CA LYS A 445 -31.70 9.29 10.67
C LYS A 445 -30.98 8.69 9.46
N VAL A 446 -29.72 8.27 9.62
CA VAL A 446 -28.93 7.64 8.55
C VAL A 446 -29.60 6.35 8.07
N PHE A 447 -29.93 5.44 8.99
CA PHE A 447 -30.56 4.17 8.61
C PHE A 447 -31.95 4.35 8.00
N LEU A 448 -32.76 5.31 8.49
CA LEU A 448 -34.06 5.61 7.89
C LEU A 448 -33.92 6.09 6.44
N ILE A 449 -32.94 6.96 6.15
CA ILE A 449 -32.65 7.41 4.79
C ILE A 449 -32.20 6.23 3.92
N VAL A 450 -31.25 5.41 4.38
CA VAL A 450 -30.76 4.26 3.63
C VAL A 450 -31.88 3.25 3.35
N THR A 451 -32.74 2.96 4.33
CA THR A 451 -33.91 2.09 4.12
C THR A 451 -34.84 2.65 3.04
N ALA A 452 -35.13 3.95 3.07
CA ALA A 452 -35.94 4.59 2.02
C ALA A 452 -35.27 4.48 0.63
N GLN A 453 -33.95 4.69 0.55
CA GLN A 453 -33.20 4.53 -0.71
C GLN A 453 -33.25 3.09 -1.22
N LEU A 454 -33.06 2.10 -0.36
CA LEU A 454 -33.12 0.68 -0.73
C LEU A 454 -34.53 0.28 -1.18
N CYS A 455 -35.59 0.78 -0.55
CA CYS A 455 -36.97 0.54 -1.02
C CYS A 455 -37.18 1.06 -2.45
N VAL A 456 -36.66 2.26 -2.77
CA VAL A 456 -36.74 2.82 -4.12
C VAL A 456 -36.00 1.94 -5.12
N VAL A 457 -34.78 1.51 -4.80
CA VAL A 457 -34.01 0.61 -5.68
C VAL A 457 -34.73 -0.72 -5.88
N SER A 458 -35.20 -1.34 -4.81
CA SER A 458 -35.92 -2.61 -4.89
C SER A 458 -37.17 -2.51 -5.78
N ALA A 459 -37.91 -1.40 -5.70
CA ALA A 459 -39.08 -1.17 -6.56
C ALA A 459 -38.68 -1.04 -8.04
N VAL A 460 -37.63 -0.27 -8.35
CA VAL A 460 -37.14 -0.10 -9.73
C VAL A 460 -36.57 -1.41 -10.28
N VAL A 461 -35.76 -2.13 -9.50
CA VAL A 461 -35.20 -3.44 -9.91
C VAL A 461 -36.32 -4.46 -10.13
N ALA A 462 -37.33 -4.49 -9.25
CA ALA A 462 -38.48 -5.37 -9.41
C ALA A 462 -39.27 -5.04 -10.69
N LEU A 463 -39.48 -3.76 -10.99
CA LEU A 463 -40.14 -3.33 -12.23
C LEU A 463 -39.38 -3.83 -13.47
N PHE A 464 -38.04 -3.67 -13.51
CA PHE A 464 -37.23 -4.11 -14.64
C PHE A 464 -37.09 -5.64 -14.75
N THR A 465 -37.24 -6.36 -13.64
CA THR A 465 -37.06 -7.82 -13.59
C THR A 465 -38.33 -8.60 -13.89
N PHE A 466 -39.48 -8.14 -13.37
CA PHE A 466 -40.76 -8.85 -13.43
C PHE A 466 -41.73 -8.33 -14.49
N ASN A 467 -41.60 -7.08 -14.93
CA ASN A 467 -42.46 -6.57 -15.99
C ASN A 467 -41.92 -7.01 -17.36
N GLU A 468 -42.62 -7.94 -18.01
CA GLU A 468 -42.23 -8.48 -19.31
C GLU A 468 -42.11 -7.40 -20.40
N TYR A 469 -42.98 -6.39 -20.38
CA TYR A 469 -42.92 -5.29 -21.34
C TYR A 469 -41.62 -4.49 -21.20
N VAL A 470 -41.25 -4.11 -19.98
CA VAL A 470 -40.01 -3.38 -19.70
C VAL A 470 -38.80 -4.24 -20.04
N LYS A 471 -38.79 -5.50 -19.60
CA LYS A 471 -37.68 -6.44 -19.82
C LYS A 471 -37.44 -6.73 -21.30
N ASN A 472 -38.51 -6.93 -22.09
CA ASN A 472 -38.40 -7.20 -23.52
C ASN A 472 -38.00 -5.94 -24.31
N HIS A 473 -38.48 -4.76 -23.91
CA HIS A 473 -38.09 -3.50 -24.51
C HIS A 473 -36.59 -3.23 -24.32
N VAL A 474 -36.06 -3.55 -23.14
CA VAL A 474 -34.62 -3.45 -22.84
C VAL A 474 -33.78 -4.41 -23.69
N ARG A 475 -34.26 -5.63 -23.97
CA ARG A 475 -33.51 -6.69 -24.67
C ARG A 475 -33.53 -6.62 -26.21
N GLN A 476 -34.34 -5.77 -26.83
CA GLN A 476 -34.36 -5.64 -28.31
C GLN A 476 -33.06 -5.02 -28.85
N ASP A 477 -32.45 -5.63 -29.88
CA ASP A 477 -31.09 -5.34 -30.40
C ASP A 477 -30.73 -3.85 -30.61
N ARG A 478 -31.66 -3.04 -31.11
CA ARG A 478 -31.45 -1.60 -31.35
C ARG A 478 -31.64 -0.77 -30.07
N THR A 479 -32.39 -1.28 -29.12
CA THR A 479 -32.67 -0.68 -27.81
C THR A 479 -31.58 -1.04 -26.79
N VAL A 480 -30.94 -2.21 -26.87
CA VAL A 480 -29.82 -2.61 -25.99
C VAL A 480 -28.64 -1.64 -26.11
N GLN A 481 -28.28 -1.22 -27.33
CA GLN A 481 -27.20 -0.22 -27.55
C GLN A 481 -27.60 1.18 -27.06
N LEU A 482 -28.88 1.56 -27.22
CA LEU A 482 -29.43 2.84 -26.79
C LEU A 482 -29.63 2.90 -25.26
N LEU A 483 -29.93 1.76 -24.65
CA LEU A 483 -30.08 1.58 -23.21
C LEU A 483 -28.73 1.42 -22.51
N ALA A 484 -27.73 0.81 -23.14
CA ALA A 484 -26.34 0.90 -22.70
C ALA A 484 -25.86 2.36 -22.72
N PHE A 485 -26.18 3.13 -23.77
CA PHE A 485 -25.92 4.57 -23.79
C PHE A 485 -26.66 5.32 -22.66
N ASN A 486 -27.92 4.97 -22.39
CA ASN A 486 -28.67 5.51 -21.25
C ASN A 486 -28.08 5.09 -19.89
N SER A 487 -27.57 3.86 -19.73
CA SER A 487 -26.95 3.41 -18.49
C SER A 487 -25.61 4.13 -18.23
N TYR A 488 -24.82 4.42 -19.28
CA TYR A 488 -23.66 5.29 -19.20
C TYR A 488 -24.05 6.73 -18.79
N LEU A 489 -25.16 7.26 -19.33
CA LEU A 489 -25.67 8.59 -18.96
C LEU A 489 -26.11 8.64 -17.49
N PHE A 490 -26.85 7.65 -17.01
CA PHE A 490 -27.22 7.56 -15.58
C PHE A 490 -26.01 7.33 -14.68
N SER A 491 -24.99 6.59 -15.13
CA SER A 491 -23.71 6.47 -14.42
C SER A 491 -23.00 7.83 -14.29
N LEU A 492 -23.12 8.72 -15.28
CA LEU A 492 -22.59 10.09 -15.20
C LEU A 492 -23.34 10.94 -14.17
N PHE A 493 -24.67 10.83 -14.09
CA PHE A 493 -25.49 11.52 -13.08
C PHE A 493 -25.25 10.98 -11.66
N TYR A 494 -25.11 9.67 -11.53
CA TYR A 494 -24.68 9.02 -10.29
C TYR A 494 -23.34 9.61 -9.85
N PHE A 495 -22.37 9.64 -10.77
CA PHE A 495 -21.05 10.11 -10.46
C PHE A 495 -21.04 11.58 -10.06
N SER A 496 -21.67 12.46 -10.85
CA SER A 496 -21.74 13.89 -10.54
C SER A 496 -22.40 14.17 -9.19
N SER A 497 -23.37 13.37 -8.78
CA SER A 497 -24.04 13.50 -7.48
C SER A 497 -23.13 13.06 -6.32
N VAL A 498 -22.40 11.95 -6.47
CA VAL A 498 -21.39 11.54 -5.49
C VAL A 498 -20.32 12.63 -5.33
N LEU A 499 -19.87 13.21 -6.44
CA LEU A 499 -18.91 14.31 -6.41
C LEU A 499 -19.45 15.53 -5.67
N ALA A 500 -20.67 15.96 -5.99
CA ALA A 500 -21.27 17.13 -5.38
C ALA A 500 -21.41 16.96 -3.86
N ILE A 501 -21.89 15.81 -3.39
CA ILE A 501 -22.06 15.51 -1.95
C ILE A 501 -20.72 15.40 -1.23
N SER A 502 -19.70 14.82 -1.89
CA SER A 502 -18.42 14.52 -1.22
C SER A 502 -17.45 15.71 -1.19
N PHE A 503 -17.49 16.58 -2.20
CA PHE A 503 -16.54 17.69 -2.33
C PHE A 503 -17.11 19.04 -1.90
N ASN A 504 -18.43 19.21 -1.86
CA ASN A 504 -19.04 20.48 -1.52
C ASN A 504 -19.79 20.40 -0.20
N GLU A 505 -19.24 21.07 0.82
CA GLU A 505 -19.81 21.12 2.16
C GLU A 505 -21.17 21.81 2.19
N GLU A 506 -21.38 22.82 1.33
CA GLU A 506 -22.68 23.46 1.19
C GLU A 506 -23.71 22.49 0.60
N VAL A 507 -23.34 21.68 -0.39
CA VAL A 507 -24.28 20.72 -1.01
C VAL A 507 -24.78 19.70 0.00
N ARG A 508 -23.91 19.19 0.87
CA ARG A 508 -24.27 18.16 1.86
C ARG A 508 -25.00 18.71 3.09
N ARG A 509 -24.79 19.97 3.47
CA ARG A 509 -25.41 20.59 4.67
C ARG A 509 -26.62 21.47 4.37
N ARG A 510 -26.74 22.03 3.16
CA ARG A 510 -27.80 22.97 2.82
C ARG A 510 -29.08 22.26 2.39
N TYR A 511 -30.16 22.50 3.13
CA TYR A 511 -31.51 22.11 2.73
C TYR A 511 -32.08 23.09 1.68
N PRO A 512 -32.76 22.62 0.62
CA PRO A 512 -33.08 21.22 0.27
C PRO A 512 -32.05 20.55 -0.67
N VAL A 513 -30.97 21.25 -1.01
CA VAL A 513 -29.97 20.82 -2.01
C VAL A 513 -29.39 19.44 -1.68
N ASN A 514 -29.14 19.16 -0.40
CA ASN A 514 -28.64 17.89 0.07
C ASN A 514 -29.54 16.70 -0.29
N PHE A 515 -30.86 16.83 -0.13
CA PHE A 515 -31.83 15.78 -0.49
C PHE A 515 -32.05 15.66 -1.99
N VAL A 516 -31.93 16.77 -2.74
CA VAL A 516 -32.02 16.73 -4.21
C VAL A 516 -30.89 15.89 -4.80
N PHE A 517 -29.63 16.15 -4.42
CA PHE A 517 -28.49 15.36 -4.90
C PHE A 517 -28.54 13.91 -4.42
N LEU A 518 -29.01 13.67 -3.19
CA LEU A 518 -29.21 12.31 -2.67
C LEU A 518 -30.30 11.56 -3.45
N GLY A 519 -31.38 12.24 -3.85
CA GLY A 519 -32.43 11.68 -4.69
C GLY A 519 -31.95 11.33 -6.09
N ILE A 520 -31.22 12.24 -6.74
CA ILE A 520 -30.60 12.00 -8.06
C ILE A 520 -29.67 10.78 -8.00
N LEU A 521 -28.83 10.70 -6.97
CA LEU A 521 -27.94 9.55 -6.72
C LEU A 521 -28.73 8.25 -6.58
N THR A 522 -29.85 8.27 -5.84
CA THR A 522 -30.67 7.07 -5.60
C THR A 522 -31.31 6.59 -6.89
N ILE A 523 -31.94 7.47 -7.66
CA ILE A 523 -32.65 7.14 -8.90
C ILE A 523 -31.67 6.68 -9.99
N SER A 524 -30.56 7.40 -10.18
CA SER A 524 -29.54 7.03 -11.18
C SER A 524 -28.96 5.64 -10.93
N LEU A 525 -28.63 5.33 -9.67
CA LEU A 525 -28.10 4.02 -9.31
C LEU A 525 -29.18 2.92 -9.38
N ALA A 526 -30.43 3.23 -9.04
CA ALA A 526 -31.57 2.31 -9.18
C ALA A 526 -31.82 1.91 -10.64
N ILE A 527 -31.78 2.86 -11.57
CA ILE A 527 -31.96 2.61 -13.01
C ILE A 527 -30.78 1.81 -13.57
N MET A 528 -29.55 2.11 -13.15
CA MET A 528 -28.37 1.35 -13.54
C MET A 528 -28.48 -0.11 -13.07
N ALA A 529 -28.79 -0.33 -11.79
CA ALA A 529 -28.98 -1.66 -11.21
C ALA A 529 -30.14 -2.42 -11.89
N GLY A 530 -31.27 -1.76 -12.15
CA GLY A 530 -32.43 -2.35 -12.84
C GLY A 530 -32.13 -2.74 -14.29
N THR A 531 -31.36 -1.92 -15.00
CA THR A 531 -30.90 -2.23 -16.37
C THR A 531 -30.03 -3.49 -16.37
N ILE A 532 -29.04 -3.58 -15.48
CA ILE A 532 -28.19 -4.77 -15.37
C ILE A 532 -29.02 -6.00 -14.98
N ALA A 533 -29.95 -5.87 -14.02
CA ALA A 533 -30.83 -6.96 -13.59
C ALA A 533 -31.73 -7.49 -14.73
N SER A 534 -32.18 -6.64 -15.64
CA SER A 534 -33.01 -7.06 -16.78
C SER A 534 -32.25 -7.92 -17.81
N LEU A 535 -30.92 -7.80 -17.87
CA LEU A 535 -30.07 -8.63 -18.72
C LEU A 535 -29.85 -10.04 -18.14
N VAL A 536 -30.06 -10.19 -16.83
CA VAL A 536 -29.84 -11.43 -16.08
C VAL A 536 -31.16 -12.22 -15.92
N ARG A 537 -31.07 -13.50 -15.56
CA ARG A 537 -32.25 -14.31 -15.20
C ARG A 537 -32.89 -13.81 -13.89
N SER A 538 -34.22 -13.83 -13.83
CA SER A 538 -34.99 -13.36 -12.67
C SER A 538 -34.68 -14.14 -11.38
N GLU A 539 -34.40 -15.44 -11.51
CA GLU A 539 -33.97 -16.30 -10.39
C GLU A 539 -32.65 -15.81 -9.78
N ALA A 540 -31.66 -15.53 -10.63
CA ALA A 540 -30.36 -15.01 -10.20
C ALA A 540 -30.47 -13.62 -9.54
N VAL A 541 -31.35 -12.76 -10.03
CA VAL A 541 -31.62 -11.44 -9.41
C VAL A 541 -32.17 -11.60 -7.99
N MET A 542 -33.11 -12.53 -7.79
CA MET A 542 -33.70 -12.79 -6.48
C MET A 542 -32.68 -13.39 -5.49
N ILE A 543 -31.86 -14.33 -5.96
CA ILE A 543 -30.77 -14.91 -5.16
C ILE A 543 -29.75 -13.83 -4.78
N ALA A 544 -29.31 -13.00 -5.73
CA ALA A 544 -28.39 -11.90 -5.47
C ALA A 544 -28.92 -10.92 -4.42
N ALA A 545 -30.20 -10.56 -4.51
CA ALA A 545 -30.84 -9.66 -3.55
C ALA A 545 -30.91 -10.27 -2.14
N ALA A 546 -31.30 -11.55 -2.04
CA ALA A 546 -31.40 -12.26 -0.76
C ALA A 546 -30.03 -12.42 -0.09
N VAL A 547 -29.01 -12.83 -0.85
CA VAL A 547 -27.63 -12.98 -0.35
C VAL A 547 -27.06 -11.62 0.07
N THR A 548 -27.28 -10.57 -0.71
CA THR A 548 -26.83 -9.21 -0.35
C THR A 548 -27.46 -8.76 0.97
N CYS A 549 -28.78 -8.92 1.13
CA CYS A 549 -29.47 -8.56 2.37
C CYS A 549 -28.89 -9.31 3.58
N LEU A 550 -28.72 -10.64 3.47
CA LEU A 550 -28.18 -11.47 4.53
C LEU A 550 -26.74 -11.08 4.91
N THR A 551 -25.88 -10.93 3.90
CA THR A 551 -24.46 -10.58 4.10
C THR A 551 -24.29 -9.18 4.68
N CYS A 552 -25.02 -8.18 4.17
CA CYS A 552 -24.97 -6.82 4.70
C CYS A 552 -25.47 -6.76 6.15
N LEU A 553 -26.55 -7.48 6.50
CA LEU A 553 -27.03 -7.57 7.88
C LEU A 553 -26.00 -8.24 8.79
N LEU A 554 -25.43 -9.37 8.36
CA LEU A 554 -24.40 -10.08 9.12
C LEU A 554 -23.18 -9.18 9.38
N VAL A 555 -22.65 -8.54 8.33
CA VAL A 555 -21.52 -7.61 8.45
C VAL A 555 -21.87 -6.43 9.34
N SER A 556 -23.09 -5.89 9.25
CA SER A 556 -23.52 -4.78 10.09
C SER A 556 -23.54 -5.12 11.58
N VAL A 557 -24.08 -6.31 11.90
CA VAL A 557 -24.10 -6.83 13.27
C VAL A 557 -22.68 -7.10 13.75
N LEU A 558 -21.86 -7.78 12.96
CA LEU A 558 -20.47 -8.06 13.33
C LEU A 558 -19.67 -6.77 13.56
N ALA A 559 -19.78 -5.79 12.65
CA ALA A 559 -19.10 -4.51 12.78
C ALA A 559 -19.48 -3.76 14.07
N ALA A 560 -20.72 -3.91 14.54
CA ALA A 560 -21.21 -3.34 15.79
C ALA A 560 -20.59 -3.98 17.04
N TYR A 561 -20.37 -5.29 17.02
CA TYR A 561 -19.86 -6.04 18.18
C TYR A 561 -18.33 -6.21 18.20
N VAL A 562 -17.66 -6.02 17.07
CA VAL A 562 -16.20 -6.18 16.96
C VAL A 562 -15.49 -5.10 17.79
N LYS A 563 -14.69 -5.56 18.77
CA LYS A 563 -13.87 -4.70 19.63
C LYS A 563 -12.68 -4.09 18.88
N PHE A 564 -12.15 -4.76 17.87
CA PHE A 564 -11.09 -4.25 17.01
C PHE A 564 -11.55 -2.99 16.26
N ASP A 565 -10.63 -2.04 16.07
CA ASP A 565 -10.91 -0.80 15.34
C ASP A 565 -10.55 -0.98 13.85
N LEU A 566 -11.55 -1.31 13.02
CA LEU A 566 -11.34 -1.48 11.58
C LEU A 566 -11.09 -0.15 10.87
N THR A 567 -11.42 0.98 11.51
CA THR A 567 -11.24 2.31 10.91
C THR A 567 -9.76 2.68 10.72
N GLU A 568 -8.84 1.99 11.43
CA GLU A 568 -7.40 2.11 11.21
C GLU A 568 -6.93 1.46 9.91
N LEU A 569 -7.68 0.48 9.39
CA LEU A 569 -7.38 -0.21 8.13
C LEU A 569 -7.73 0.63 6.88
N LEU A 570 -8.26 1.84 7.07
CA LEU A 570 -8.71 2.70 5.98
C LEU A 570 -7.60 2.99 4.95
N PHE A 571 -6.35 3.17 5.39
CA PHE A 571 -5.22 3.42 4.48
C PHE A 571 -4.77 2.16 3.70
N PRO A 572 -4.62 0.98 4.32
CA PRO A 572 -4.43 -0.27 3.58
C PRO A 572 -5.56 -0.57 2.58
N MET A 573 -6.83 -0.39 2.99
CA MET A 573 -7.99 -0.56 2.11
C MET A 573 -7.94 0.41 0.93
N PHE A 574 -7.48 1.63 1.16
CA PHE A 574 -7.26 2.61 0.11
C PHE A 574 -6.25 2.10 -0.96
N VAL A 575 -5.13 1.53 -0.55
CA VAL A 575 -4.12 0.99 -1.48
C VAL A 575 -4.67 -0.21 -2.26
N ILE A 576 -5.41 -1.09 -1.60
CA ILE A 576 -6.08 -2.24 -2.24
C ILE A 576 -7.11 -1.76 -3.27
N GLY A 577 -7.85 -0.69 -2.95
CA GLY A 577 -8.84 -0.09 -3.86
C GLY A 577 -8.23 0.44 -5.15
N ILE A 578 -7.10 1.15 -5.07
CA ILE A 578 -6.37 1.57 -6.28
C ILE A 578 -6.00 0.35 -7.11
N GLY A 579 -5.48 -0.70 -6.46
CA GLY A 579 -5.16 -1.95 -7.11
C GLY A 579 -6.35 -2.51 -7.90
N LEU A 580 -7.50 -2.67 -7.23
CA LEU A 580 -8.72 -3.20 -7.85
C LEU A 580 -9.21 -2.32 -9.01
N CYS A 581 -9.14 -0.99 -8.89
CA CYS A 581 -9.50 -0.09 -9.99
C CYS A 581 -8.58 -0.27 -11.21
N VAL A 582 -7.27 -0.38 -10.98
CA VAL A 582 -6.30 -0.65 -12.06
C VAL A 582 -6.56 -2.01 -12.69
N TYR A 583 -6.84 -3.03 -11.87
CA TYR A 583 -7.20 -4.36 -12.36
C TYR A 583 -8.48 -4.33 -13.21
N GLY A 584 -9.51 -3.58 -12.82
CA GLY A 584 -10.72 -3.36 -13.61
C GLY A 584 -10.46 -2.69 -14.96
N ILE A 585 -9.58 -1.68 -15.02
CA ILE A 585 -9.18 -1.02 -16.27
C ILE A 585 -8.43 -1.99 -17.18
N VAL A 586 -7.52 -2.79 -16.62
CA VAL A 586 -6.80 -3.82 -17.36
C VAL A 586 -7.79 -4.83 -17.94
N LEU A 587 -8.73 -5.34 -17.14
CA LEU A 587 -9.78 -6.23 -17.63
C LEU A 587 -10.62 -5.60 -18.75
N MET A 588 -10.94 -4.31 -18.67
CA MET A 588 -11.65 -3.61 -19.73
C MET A 588 -10.87 -3.58 -21.05
N ILE A 589 -9.56 -3.32 -21.00
CA ILE A 589 -8.68 -3.30 -22.17
C ILE A 589 -8.55 -4.71 -22.78
N PHE A 590 -8.37 -5.71 -21.93
CA PHE A 590 -8.31 -7.11 -22.33
C PHE A 590 -9.62 -7.58 -22.96
N HIS A 591 -10.76 -7.23 -22.35
CA HIS A 591 -12.08 -7.51 -22.89
C HIS A 591 -12.24 -6.91 -24.29
N ALA A 592 -11.86 -5.64 -24.49
CA ALA A 592 -11.92 -4.98 -25.79
C ALA A 592 -11.02 -5.63 -26.86
N SER A 593 -9.94 -6.29 -26.45
CA SER A 593 -8.91 -6.83 -27.35
C SER A 593 -9.04 -8.34 -27.63
N TYR A 594 -9.57 -9.11 -26.68
CA TYR A 594 -9.55 -10.59 -26.71
C TYR A 594 -10.91 -11.25 -26.36
N GLY A 595 -11.96 -10.46 -26.12
CA GLY A 595 -13.28 -10.95 -25.74
C GLY A 595 -13.46 -11.18 -24.23
N ILE A 596 -14.71 -11.44 -23.81
CA ILE A 596 -15.09 -11.61 -22.40
C ILE A 596 -14.51 -12.90 -21.87
N SER A 597 -13.68 -12.81 -20.82
CA SER A 597 -13.25 -13.99 -20.08
C SER A 597 -14.09 -14.14 -18.82
N THR A 598 -15.02 -15.09 -18.84
CA THR A 598 -15.98 -15.36 -17.74
C THR A 598 -15.26 -15.55 -16.40
N VAL A 599 -14.18 -16.32 -16.39
CA VAL A 599 -13.38 -16.58 -15.18
C VAL A 599 -12.76 -15.30 -14.61
N ALA A 600 -12.24 -14.40 -15.45
CA ALA A 600 -11.58 -13.18 -14.96
C ALA A 600 -12.60 -12.17 -14.39
N HIS A 601 -13.77 -12.06 -15.02
CA HIS A 601 -14.88 -11.27 -14.50
C HIS A 601 -15.41 -11.83 -13.16
N ALA A 602 -15.51 -13.16 -13.02
CA ALA A 602 -15.92 -13.80 -11.76
C ALA A 602 -14.94 -13.51 -10.61
N LEU A 603 -13.64 -13.66 -10.87
CA LEU A 603 -12.61 -13.35 -9.88
C LEU A 603 -12.62 -11.87 -9.50
N TYR A 604 -12.81 -10.97 -10.46
CA TYR A 604 -12.93 -9.54 -10.21
C TYR A 604 -14.14 -9.22 -9.34
N SER A 605 -15.32 -9.73 -9.68
CA SER A 605 -16.54 -9.53 -8.91
C SER A 605 -16.39 -10.08 -7.48
N ALA A 606 -15.77 -11.25 -7.29
CA ALA A 606 -15.52 -11.82 -5.97
C ALA A 606 -14.59 -10.94 -5.11
N LEU A 607 -13.49 -10.43 -5.70
CA LEU A 607 -12.58 -9.51 -5.01
C LEU A 607 -13.26 -8.20 -4.64
N ILE A 608 -14.10 -7.66 -5.53
CA ILE A 608 -14.88 -6.45 -5.27
C ILE A 608 -15.91 -6.66 -4.17
N ILE A 609 -16.58 -7.81 -4.11
CA ILE A 609 -17.52 -8.12 -3.02
C ILE A 609 -16.79 -8.10 -1.67
N ILE A 610 -15.67 -8.81 -1.55
CA ILE A 610 -14.88 -8.84 -0.30
C ILE A 610 -14.43 -7.43 0.10
N PHE A 611 -14.01 -6.64 -0.88
CA PHE A 611 -13.59 -5.26 -0.69
C PHE A 611 -14.72 -4.37 -0.16
N PHE A 612 -15.89 -4.38 -0.80
CA PHE A 612 -17.03 -3.58 -0.34
C PHE A 612 -17.65 -4.09 0.96
N LEU A 613 -17.59 -5.39 1.26
CA LEU A 613 -17.99 -5.91 2.57
C LEU A 613 -17.10 -5.36 3.70
N MET A 614 -15.80 -5.19 3.43
CA MET A 614 -14.88 -4.57 4.38
C MET A 614 -15.15 -3.05 4.52
N TYR A 615 -15.44 -2.35 3.43
CA TYR A 615 -15.85 -0.93 3.49
C TYR A 615 -17.16 -0.74 4.25
N LEU A 616 -18.16 -1.59 4.02
CA LEU A 616 -19.40 -1.60 4.78
C LEU A 616 -19.14 -1.75 6.29
N ALA A 617 -18.25 -2.66 6.68
CA ALA A 617 -17.88 -2.83 8.09
C ALA A 617 -17.22 -1.57 8.68
N ILE A 618 -16.33 -0.93 7.93
CA ILE A 618 -15.65 0.31 8.33
C ILE A 618 -16.65 1.46 8.45
N ASP A 619 -17.51 1.65 7.45
CA ASP A 619 -18.47 2.75 7.38
C ASP A 619 -19.51 2.65 8.51
N ILE A 620 -19.90 1.43 8.89
CA ILE A 620 -20.76 1.19 10.06
C ILE A 620 -20.04 1.59 11.35
N GLN A 621 -18.75 1.25 11.50
CA GLN A 621 -17.98 1.68 12.67
C GLN A 621 -17.78 3.20 12.72
N LEU A 622 -17.59 3.86 11.57
CA LEU A 622 -17.52 5.33 11.47
C LEU A 622 -18.83 6.00 11.93
N ILE A 623 -19.98 5.38 11.63
CA ILE A 623 -21.32 5.88 12.01
C ILE A 623 -21.61 5.66 13.50
N MET A 624 -21.21 4.51 14.06
CA MET A 624 -21.41 4.21 15.47
C MET A 624 -20.58 5.11 16.40
N GLY A 625 -19.42 5.57 15.94
CA GLY A 625 -18.67 6.64 16.58
C GLY A 625 -17.88 6.25 17.84
N ASN A 626 -17.84 4.97 18.19
CA ASN A 626 -17.10 4.42 19.34
C ASN A 626 -15.62 4.09 19.01
N LYS A 627 -15.14 4.50 17.84
CA LYS A 627 -13.82 4.18 17.30
C LYS A 627 -13.00 5.45 17.05
N LYS A 628 -11.74 5.29 16.70
CA LYS A 628 -10.76 6.37 16.54
C LYS A 628 -11.10 7.41 15.48
N TYR A 629 -11.77 6.98 14.41
CA TYR A 629 -12.38 7.84 13.41
C TYR A 629 -13.90 7.74 13.58
N ASN A 630 -14.59 8.89 13.65
CA ASN A 630 -16.03 8.96 13.71
C ASN A 630 -16.56 10.06 12.79
N LEU A 631 -17.74 9.85 12.21
CA LEU A 631 -18.40 10.89 11.41
C LEU A 631 -19.04 11.93 12.33
N SER A 632 -19.05 13.20 11.94
CA SER A 632 -19.80 14.22 12.68
C SER A 632 -21.31 13.97 12.54
N PRO A 633 -22.13 14.13 13.61
CA PRO A 633 -23.59 13.95 13.55
C PRO A 633 -24.32 14.82 12.51
N GLU A 634 -23.69 15.91 12.06
CA GLU A 634 -24.24 16.78 11.01
C GLU A 634 -24.14 16.16 9.60
N GLU A 635 -23.40 15.05 9.47
CA GLU A 635 -22.98 14.47 8.20
C GLU A 635 -23.84 13.28 7.74
N TYR A 636 -25.10 13.25 8.17
CA TYR A 636 -26.01 12.11 7.94
C TYR A 636 -26.26 11.82 6.45
N ILE A 637 -26.19 12.83 5.57
CA ILE A 637 -26.31 12.65 4.11
C ILE A 637 -25.10 11.92 3.55
N LEU A 638 -23.90 12.27 4.02
CA LEU A 638 -22.67 11.60 3.60
C LEU A 638 -22.69 10.14 4.10
N ALA A 639 -23.01 9.93 5.38
CA ALA A 639 -23.13 8.59 5.96
C ALA A 639 -24.13 7.69 5.20
N ALA A 640 -25.31 8.23 4.86
CA ALA A 640 -26.31 7.49 4.11
C ALA A 640 -25.83 7.15 2.70
N MET A 641 -25.19 8.09 2.00
CA MET A 641 -24.60 7.86 0.68
C MET A 641 -23.53 6.76 0.71
N LEU A 642 -22.67 6.74 1.75
CA LEU A 642 -21.61 5.75 1.90
C LEU A 642 -22.18 4.33 2.01
N LEU A 643 -23.05 4.09 3.00
CA LEU A 643 -23.69 2.78 3.19
C LEU A 643 -24.49 2.34 1.96
N TYR A 644 -25.24 3.26 1.36
CA TYR A 644 -26.08 2.94 0.21
C TYR A 644 -25.27 2.48 -0.99
N VAL A 645 -24.18 3.17 -1.34
CA VAL A 645 -23.36 2.78 -2.50
C VAL A 645 -22.69 1.43 -2.27
N ASP A 646 -22.17 1.18 -1.07
CA ASP A 646 -21.52 -0.09 -0.75
C ASP A 646 -22.50 -1.26 -0.90
N ILE A 647 -23.73 -1.13 -0.36
CA ILE A 647 -24.76 -2.16 -0.46
C ILE A 647 -25.14 -2.44 -1.92
N ILE A 648 -25.33 -1.40 -2.74
CA ILE A 648 -25.70 -1.59 -4.14
C ILE A 648 -24.53 -2.14 -4.98
N GLN A 649 -23.28 -1.77 -4.68
CA GLN A 649 -22.13 -2.35 -5.36
C GLN A 649 -21.95 -3.83 -5.00
N ILE A 650 -22.18 -4.22 -3.75
CA ILE A 650 -22.23 -5.63 -3.35
C ILE A 650 -23.32 -6.36 -4.16
N PHE A 651 -24.52 -5.80 -4.26
CA PHE A 651 -25.62 -6.38 -5.05
C PHE A 651 -25.27 -6.59 -6.52
N ILE A 652 -24.76 -5.56 -7.21
CA ILE A 652 -24.41 -5.64 -8.64
C ILE A 652 -23.31 -6.67 -8.88
N ASN A 653 -22.34 -6.79 -7.97
CA ASN A 653 -21.26 -7.77 -8.13
C ASN A 653 -21.71 -9.20 -7.81
N PHE A 654 -22.62 -9.42 -6.85
CA PHE A 654 -23.26 -10.72 -6.67
C PHE A 654 -24.11 -11.10 -7.89
N LEU A 655 -24.83 -10.14 -8.47
CA LEU A 655 -25.61 -10.34 -9.68
C LEU A 655 -24.73 -10.77 -10.86
N SER A 656 -23.58 -10.11 -11.04
CA SER A 656 -22.55 -10.51 -12.03
C SER A 656 -22.08 -11.94 -11.79
N LEU A 657 -21.75 -12.28 -10.53
CA LEU A 657 -21.26 -13.61 -10.16
C LEU A 657 -22.28 -14.73 -10.45
N PHE A 658 -23.54 -14.55 -10.06
CA PHE A 658 -24.58 -15.56 -10.27
C PHE A 658 -25.01 -15.68 -11.73
N ASN A 659 -24.96 -14.60 -12.52
CA ASN A 659 -25.25 -14.71 -13.96
C ASN A 659 -24.36 -15.76 -14.66
N MET A 660 -23.11 -15.91 -14.21
CA MET A 660 -22.14 -16.83 -14.81
C MET A 660 -22.38 -18.31 -14.47
N GLU A 661 -22.74 -18.66 -13.22
CA GLU A 661 -23.08 -20.05 -12.85
C GLU A 661 -24.24 -20.61 -13.67
N PHE A 662 -25.13 -19.71 -14.03
CA PHE A 662 -26.32 -20.01 -14.78
C PHE A 662 -25.99 -20.19 -16.28
N GLU A 663 -25.11 -19.41 -16.90
CA GLU A 663 -24.72 -19.65 -18.30
C GLU A 663 -23.97 -20.98 -18.53
N THR A 664 -23.36 -21.55 -17.48
CA THR A 664 -22.62 -22.82 -17.55
C THR A 664 -23.47 -24.09 -17.33
N ASN A 665 -24.73 -23.95 -16.93
CA ASN A 665 -25.70 -25.05 -16.75
C ASN A 665 -26.88 -24.89 -17.70
#